data_AF-A0A2T7NW00-F1
#
_entry.id   AF-A0A2T7NW00-F1
#
_cell.length_a   1.000
_cell.length_b   1.000
_cell.length_c   1.000
_cell.angle_alpha   90.00
_cell.angle_beta   90.00
_cell.angle_gamma   90.00
#
_symmetry.space_group_name_H-M   'P 1'
#
loop_
_entity.id
_entity.type
_entity.pdbx_description
1 polymer ?
#
loop_
_entity_poly.entity_id
_entity_poly.type
_entity_poly.pdbx_seq_one_letter_code
_entity_poly.pdbx_strand_id
1 'polypeptide(L)'
;MQNMMPHLAGEYDDKGGDVTPDSCCIAGADGVVITNTRDGIFTAVYFATYHRPSVSPQFTVRVEAVLLEQNRTEEFVEYFDYTNNRGRLTQMRSGHVTDFYYNYGTNEMFIVQPDTYDCQVQPLSSSPLTILLGDTPQGHVFSPAGALRFGENGSREEYLGRTQVRDIAVNQWRSCLNWTEDNATMTVVWSFMDTDVWQASGSAMSIPVECHVTGTMYGHGSSTAFEHLYEFINYVEGLPPESDNVFETPSGVVCPGRRNTKPFPVMPDALSFTAESLDEEGKSVTYTTELYDSLGRVAAYKFRGATIFARSYGLNPLVIVHDFATGTEYVVDQLQGNCTISPLTTTPDVGHVAKDPVLLRINSAKEMFQMTGNYTYVGVRTIRGVPCDVWATRLVASDLLGISVNATREWAFSSTEWKTEDSVSAMFISGIPMQTTTTLDDFGARQTVVTNVYDYAASVPDVATFVNLDSCYIGMPRNRITFSISRVYKSLLESFEARFKYTVRQNIASAISLSPLRVANIQYTVQDTSLDITFDLLPVPRMHSRVDSPREELDLDNATQLLMAAVKNNKMVFELQGGCSMPVYIAVDATSMRVTPLGQPSSAASARVTSAASNLPPTSPTTATAATGNSSHEDLCAQPGHDPTYSAGECTPMRPLPPDVTASRLLPSVCPSVRPFCSVLP
;
A
#
# COMPACT_ATOMS: atom_id res chain seq x y z
N MET A 1 -3.54 30.79 61.14
CA MET A 1 -2.78 29.54 61.37
C MET A 1 -1.46 29.70 60.61
N GLN A 2 -0.48 30.42 61.14
CA GLN A 2 0.54 30.04 62.14
C GLN A 2 1.49 28.90 61.69
N ASN A 3 2.74 29.32 61.43
CA ASN A 3 4.04 28.65 61.55
C ASN A 3 4.43 27.50 60.60
N MET A 4 5.52 27.68 59.84
CA MET A 4 6.88 27.24 60.23
C MET A 4 7.93 27.67 59.17
N MET A 5 8.96 28.41 59.60
CA MET A 5 10.27 28.55 58.95
C MET A 5 11.32 27.87 59.84
N PRO A 6 12.40 27.29 59.29
CA PRO A 6 13.63 27.04 60.04
C PRO A 6 14.74 28.05 59.69
N HIS A 7 15.49 28.41 60.74
CA HIS A 7 16.74 29.17 60.74
C HIS A 7 17.88 28.44 60.02
N LEU A 8 18.70 29.17 59.26
CA LEU A 8 20.13 28.89 59.14
C LEU A 8 20.91 30.21 59.16
N ALA A 9 21.78 30.33 60.16
CA ALA A 9 22.82 31.33 60.29
C ALA A 9 24.13 30.78 59.69
N GLY A 10 24.92 31.61 59.02
CA GLY A 10 26.25 31.29 58.53
C GLY A 10 27.13 32.53 58.58
N GLU A 11 28.29 32.40 59.22
CA GLU A 11 29.31 33.42 59.47
C GLU A 11 29.88 34.05 58.19
N TYR A 12 30.17 35.35 58.26
CA TYR A 12 30.87 36.13 57.24
C TYR A 12 32.35 36.16 57.61
N ASP A 13 33.21 35.61 56.74
CA ASP A 13 34.67 35.63 56.91
C ASP A 13 35.27 36.67 55.95
N ASP A 14 35.97 37.64 56.53
CA ASP A 14 36.45 38.86 55.91
C ASP A 14 37.86 38.63 55.34
N LYS A 15 38.00 38.58 54.00
CA LYS A 15 39.32 38.64 53.34
C LYS A 15 39.26 39.52 52.10
N GLY A 16 39.80 40.72 52.25
CA GLY A 16 40.12 41.63 51.16
C GLY A 16 41.18 41.06 50.21
N GLY A 17 40.96 41.28 48.91
CA GLY A 17 41.89 41.03 47.83
C GLY A 17 41.55 41.92 46.63
N ASP A 18 42.58 42.56 46.08
CA ASP A 18 42.54 43.55 45.00
C ASP A 18 41.76 43.12 43.75
N VAL A 19 41.03 44.08 43.17
CA VAL A 19 40.29 43.96 41.91
C VAL A 19 41.18 44.45 40.76
N THR A 20 41.51 43.56 39.83
CA THR A 20 41.99 43.91 38.47
C THR A 20 40.81 43.95 37.49
N PRO A 21 40.84 44.80 36.44
CA PRO A 21 39.67 45.06 35.59
C PRO A 21 39.58 44.02 34.47
N ASP A 22 38.94 42.88 34.73
CA ASP A 22 38.43 41.96 33.71
C ASP A 22 37.24 41.18 34.29
N SER A 23 36.05 41.76 34.22
CA SER A 23 34.78 41.06 34.51
C SER A 23 33.59 41.84 33.94
N CYS A 24 33.13 41.48 32.75
CA CYS A 24 31.73 41.69 32.37
C CYS A 24 30.91 40.48 32.85
N CYS A 25 29.74 40.77 33.41
CA CYS A 25 28.67 39.83 33.82
C CYS A 25 28.88 39.12 35.17
N ILE A 26 28.61 39.84 36.26
CA ILE A 26 28.07 39.24 37.49
C ILE A 26 26.77 39.98 37.85
N ALA A 27 25.63 39.43 37.44
CA ALA A 27 24.36 39.70 38.09
C ALA A 27 24.04 38.48 38.97
N GLY A 28 24.05 38.70 40.29
CA GLY A 28 23.67 37.69 41.28
C GLY A 28 22.19 37.37 41.17
N ALA A 29 21.85 36.08 41.18
CA ALA A 29 20.51 35.64 41.51
C ALA A 29 20.27 35.93 43.01
N ASP A 30 19.03 36.31 43.32
CA ASP A 30 18.49 36.67 44.64
C ASP A 30 18.77 38.12 45.10
N GLY A 31 17.94 39.04 44.60
CA GLY A 31 17.97 40.46 44.95
C GLY A 31 16.86 40.86 45.92
N VAL A 32 17.11 40.76 47.23
CA VAL A 32 16.51 41.68 48.21
C VAL A 32 17.61 42.66 48.61
N VAL A 33 17.54 43.89 48.10
CA VAL A 33 18.42 44.97 48.58
C VAL A 33 17.68 45.72 49.67
N ILE A 34 18.10 45.53 50.92
CA ILE A 34 17.63 46.32 52.05
C ILE A 34 18.52 47.57 52.13
N THR A 35 18.00 48.73 51.73
CA THR A 35 18.69 50.01 51.97
C THR A 35 18.21 50.62 53.28
N ASN A 36 19.16 50.90 54.17
CA ASN A 36 18.91 51.57 55.45
C ASN A 36 18.86 53.08 55.22
N THR A 37 17.68 53.68 55.29
CA THR A 37 17.55 55.13 55.41
C THR A 37 17.72 55.51 56.88
N ARG A 38 18.40 56.64 57.15
CA ARG A 38 18.80 57.11 58.50
C ARG A 38 17.68 57.22 59.55
N ASP A 39 16.43 56.99 59.17
CA ASP A 39 15.23 57.08 60.01
C ASP A 39 14.58 55.72 60.32
N GLY A 40 15.25 54.59 60.02
CA GLY A 40 14.80 53.26 60.45
C GLY A 40 13.60 52.69 59.69
N ILE A 41 13.30 53.23 58.50
CA ILE A 41 12.32 52.65 57.58
C ILE A 41 13.04 51.73 56.60
N PHE A 42 12.76 50.44 56.69
CA PHE A 42 13.21 49.44 55.71
C PHE A 42 12.29 49.48 54.50
N THR A 43 12.80 49.88 53.33
CA THR A 43 12.08 49.75 52.07
C THR A 43 12.54 48.46 51.37
N ALA A 44 11.67 47.46 51.29
CA ALA A 44 11.92 46.28 50.47
C ALA A 44 11.60 46.63 49.01
N VAL A 45 12.64 46.72 48.17
CA VAL A 45 12.47 46.80 46.72
C VAL A 45 12.36 45.36 46.20
N TYR A 46 11.15 44.95 45.83
CA TYR A 46 10.92 43.68 45.15
C TYR A 46 11.30 43.87 43.68
N PHE A 47 12.40 43.27 43.23
CA PHE A 47 12.62 43.06 41.81
C PHE A 47 11.69 41.93 41.37
N ALA A 48 10.75 42.21 40.47
CA ALA A 48 9.96 41.17 39.84
C ALA A 48 10.91 40.26 39.04
N THR A 49 11.11 39.03 39.48
CA THR A 49 11.82 38.02 38.71
C THR A 49 10.91 37.56 37.58
N TYR A 50 11.11 38.12 36.38
CA TYR A 50 10.38 37.67 35.20
C TYR A 50 10.89 36.28 34.81
N HIS A 51 10.02 35.27 34.86
CA HIS A 51 10.39 33.92 34.49
C HIS A 51 10.56 33.81 32.98
N ARG A 52 11.56 33.05 32.55
CA ARG A 52 11.80 32.72 31.15
C ARG A 52 10.53 32.07 30.55
N PRO A 53 10.08 32.49 29.36
CA PRO A 53 8.90 31.89 28.73
C PRO A 53 9.15 30.43 28.37
N SER A 54 8.13 29.60 28.53
CA SER A 54 8.14 28.21 28.08
C SER A 54 7.62 28.10 26.64
N VAL A 55 8.27 27.29 25.83
CA VAL A 55 7.83 27.01 24.45
C VAL A 55 7.18 25.63 24.41
N SER A 56 6.08 25.49 23.67
CA SER A 56 5.33 24.23 23.58
C SER A 56 6.19 23.12 22.95
N PRO A 57 6.07 21.85 23.39
CA PRO A 57 6.76 20.71 22.75
C PRO A 57 6.27 20.40 21.33
N GLN A 58 5.12 20.96 20.93
CA GLN A 58 4.56 20.82 19.59
C GLN A 58 4.01 22.17 19.15
N PHE A 59 4.35 22.59 17.93
CA PHE A 59 3.80 23.82 17.36
C PHE A 59 3.88 23.82 15.84
N THR A 60 3.13 24.73 15.24
CA THR A 60 3.30 25.13 13.84
C THR A 60 3.49 26.63 13.78
N VAL A 61 4.46 27.09 12.99
CA VAL A 61 4.76 28.53 12.86
C VAL A 61 5.24 28.86 11.46
N ARG A 62 4.92 30.06 11.00
CA ARG A 62 5.50 30.66 9.80
C ARG A 62 6.60 31.63 10.23
N VAL A 63 7.80 31.48 9.70
CA VAL A 63 8.94 32.35 10.02
C VAL A 63 9.33 33.14 8.78
N GLU A 64 9.29 34.47 8.87
CA GLU A 64 9.86 35.34 7.85
C GLU A 64 11.28 35.72 8.28
N ALA A 65 12.27 35.34 7.48
CA ALA A 65 13.69 35.58 7.74
C ALA A 65 14.21 36.68 6.81
N VAL A 66 14.51 37.85 7.35
CA VAL A 66 15.13 38.98 6.64
C VAL A 66 16.63 38.97 6.91
N LEU A 67 17.43 38.65 5.90
CA LEU A 67 18.88 38.61 5.93
C LEU A 67 19.41 39.93 5.37
N LEU A 68 19.68 40.91 6.24
CA LEU A 68 19.93 42.31 5.86
C LEU A 68 21.25 42.46 5.09
N GLU A 69 22.29 41.71 5.47
CA GLU A 69 23.58 41.72 4.78
C GLU A 69 23.49 41.16 3.35
N GLN A 70 22.49 40.33 3.09
CA GLN A 70 22.22 39.74 1.77
C GLN A 70 21.13 40.49 0.99
N ASN A 71 20.48 41.50 1.58
CA ASN A 71 19.29 42.15 1.05
C ASN A 71 18.24 41.13 0.56
N ARG A 72 18.03 40.06 1.35
CA ARG A 72 17.18 38.92 0.98
C ARG A 72 16.19 38.63 2.08
N THR A 73 14.99 38.22 1.67
CA THR A 73 13.99 37.61 2.55
C THR A 73 13.76 36.16 2.14
N GLU A 74 13.59 35.30 3.14
CA GLU A 74 13.17 33.91 2.99
C GLU A 74 11.98 33.66 3.91
N GLU A 75 11.17 32.68 3.56
CA GLU A 75 10.03 32.28 4.39
C GLU A 75 10.12 30.80 4.70
N PHE A 76 9.76 30.45 5.93
CA PHE A 76 9.69 29.09 6.41
C PHE A 76 8.30 28.79 6.98
N VAL A 77 7.81 27.58 6.77
CA VAL A 77 6.71 27.02 7.56
C VAL A 77 7.26 25.81 8.28
N GLU A 78 7.26 25.87 9.61
CA GLU A 78 7.82 24.84 10.47
C GLU A 78 6.71 24.07 11.18
N TYR A 79 6.79 22.76 11.10
CA TYR A 79 6.00 21.80 11.89
C TYR A 79 6.96 21.10 12.83
N PHE A 80 6.81 21.39 14.12
CA PHE A 80 7.73 20.93 15.15
C PHE A 80 7.04 19.92 16.07
N ASP A 81 7.63 18.74 16.21
CA ASP A 81 7.09 17.66 17.04
C ASP A 81 8.19 16.98 17.85
N TYR A 82 8.51 17.58 19.01
CA TYR A 82 9.50 17.05 19.94
C TYR A 82 9.09 15.68 20.47
N THR A 83 7.81 15.51 20.80
CA THR A 83 7.27 14.28 21.44
C THR A 83 7.48 13.05 20.58
N ASN A 84 7.30 13.16 19.26
CA ASN A 84 7.49 12.04 18.32
C ASN A 84 8.84 12.10 17.58
N ASN A 85 9.75 12.98 18.00
CA ASN A 85 11.08 13.14 17.44
C ASN A 85 11.09 13.27 15.90
N ARG A 86 10.31 14.22 15.38
CA ARG A 86 10.14 14.48 13.94
C ARG A 86 9.90 15.96 13.67
N GLY A 87 10.20 16.39 12.45
CA GLY A 87 9.99 17.77 12.04
C GLY A 87 9.80 17.88 10.54
N ARG A 88 9.11 18.93 10.11
CA ARG A 88 9.03 19.33 8.70
C ARG A 88 9.22 20.82 8.59
N LEU A 89 9.91 21.23 7.55
CA LEU A 89 10.08 22.62 7.19
C LEU A 89 9.81 22.81 5.69
N THR A 90 9.01 23.81 5.34
CA THR A 90 8.84 24.26 3.96
C THR A 90 9.54 25.59 3.82
N GLN A 91 10.54 25.68 2.94
CA GLN A 91 11.26 26.91 2.62
C GLN A 91 10.73 27.50 1.33
N MET A 92 10.48 28.81 1.32
CA MET A 92 10.23 29.59 0.12
C MET A 92 11.35 30.61 -0.07
N ARG A 93 12.04 30.51 -1.20
CA ARG A 93 13.18 31.37 -1.53
C ARG A 93 13.16 31.72 -3.01
N SER A 94 13.13 33.02 -3.31
CA SER A 94 13.15 33.54 -4.69
C SER A 94 12.07 32.94 -5.60
N GLY A 95 10.90 32.63 -5.04
CA GLY A 95 9.78 32.00 -5.75
C GLY A 95 9.85 30.47 -5.86
N HIS A 96 10.93 29.84 -5.41
CA HIS A 96 11.06 28.39 -5.34
C HIS A 96 10.66 27.87 -3.95
N VAL A 97 9.95 26.75 -3.93
CA VAL A 97 9.54 26.06 -2.70
C VAL A 97 10.35 24.78 -2.56
N THR A 98 10.81 24.48 -1.35
CA THR A 98 11.50 23.22 -1.03
C THR A 98 11.01 22.71 0.32
N ASP A 99 10.59 21.46 0.36
CA ASP A 99 10.19 20.80 1.58
C ASP A 99 11.34 19.96 2.15
N PHE A 100 11.52 20.04 3.45
CA PHE A 100 12.50 19.30 4.23
C PHE A 100 11.77 18.47 5.29
N TYR A 101 11.95 17.16 5.24
CA TYR A 101 11.37 16.22 6.20
C TYR A 101 12.49 15.62 7.04
N TYR A 102 12.40 15.79 8.36
CA TYR A 102 13.44 15.36 9.30
C TYR A 102 12.98 14.09 10.03
N ASN A 103 13.64 12.97 9.71
CA ASN A 103 13.42 11.69 10.36
C ASN A 103 14.63 11.32 11.24
N TYR A 104 14.52 11.70 12.51
CA TYR A 104 15.55 11.45 13.52
C TYR A 104 15.71 9.97 13.86
N GLY A 105 14.64 9.18 13.79
CA GLY A 105 14.68 7.74 14.04
C GLY A 105 15.57 6.96 13.06
N THR A 106 15.67 7.42 11.81
CA THR A 106 16.54 6.82 10.79
C THR A 106 17.80 7.63 10.51
N ASN A 107 17.97 8.80 11.12
CA ASN A 107 18.99 9.79 10.80
C ASN A 107 18.98 10.17 9.31
N GLU A 108 17.80 10.51 8.79
CA GLU A 108 17.59 10.89 7.39
C GLU A 108 16.82 12.22 7.29
N MET A 109 17.27 13.07 6.38
CA MET A 109 16.56 14.24 5.88
C MET A 109 16.10 13.96 4.44
N PHE A 110 14.83 14.21 4.14
CA PHE A 110 14.31 14.17 2.77
C PHE A 110 14.13 15.60 2.27
N ILE A 111 14.78 15.93 1.16
CA ILE A 111 14.66 17.22 0.48
C ILE A 111 13.79 17.01 -0.75
N VAL A 112 12.61 17.60 -0.78
CA VAL A 112 11.61 17.42 -1.84
C VAL A 112 11.38 18.74 -2.56
N GLN A 113 11.48 18.73 -3.88
CA GLN A 113 11.02 19.83 -4.74
C GLN A 113 9.57 19.56 -5.16
N PRO A 114 8.58 20.32 -4.64
CA PRO A 114 7.17 20.01 -4.88
C PRO A 114 6.72 20.16 -6.33
N ASP A 115 7.42 20.99 -7.11
CA ASP A 115 7.14 21.26 -8.52
C ASP A 115 7.63 20.14 -9.45
N THR A 116 8.79 19.56 -9.17
CA THR A 116 9.36 18.47 -9.98
C THR A 116 9.13 17.08 -9.38
N TYR A 117 8.66 16.99 -8.13
CA TYR A 117 8.56 15.74 -7.35
C TYR A 117 9.91 15.03 -7.18
N ASP A 118 11.01 15.75 -7.34
CA ASP A 118 12.34 15.24 -7.06
C ASP A 118 12.57 15.16 -5.56
N CYS A 119 13.19 14.05 -5.14
CA CYS A 119 13.54 13.83 -3.75
C CYS A 119 14.98 13.37 -3.62
N GLN A 120 15.68 13.96 -2.65
CA GLN A 120 17.02 13.55 -2.23
C GLN A 120 17.01 13.13 -0.76
N VAL A 121 17.80 12.11 -0.45
CA VAL A 121 18.00 11.64 0.92
C VAL A 121 19.41 12.00 1.37
N GLN A 122 19.52 12.62 2.54
CA GLN A 122 20.77 13.02 3.15
C GLN A 122 20.78 12.67 4.64
N PRO A 123 21.95 12.49 5.28
CA PRO A 123 22.00 12.41 6.75
C PRO A 123 21.57 13.74 7.37
N LEU A 124 21.00 13.72 8.58
CA LEU A 124 20.58 14.96 9.25
C LEU A 124 21.74 15.93 9.49
N SER A 125 22.94 15.40 9.73
CA SER A 125 24.17 16.17 9.95
C SER A 125 24.61 17.02 8.75
N SER A 126 24.04 16.79 7.55
CA SER A 126 24.29 17.64 6.38
C SER A 126 23.15 18.63 6.12
N SER A 127 22.22 18.80 7.07
CA SER A 127 21.15 19.79 6.94
C SER A 127 21.74 21.18 6.73
N PRO A 128 21.29 21.94 5.72
CA PRO A 128 21.67 23.33 5.55
C PRO A 128 20.92 24.28 6.51
N LEU A 129 19.97 23.78 7.30
CA LEU A 129 19.04 24.58 8.11
C LEU A 129 19.06 24.19 9.60
N THR A 130 20.25 23.98 10.15
CA THR A 130 20.48 23.58 11.56
C THR A 130 20.01 24.59 12.60
N ILE A 131 19.55 25.78 12.20
CA ILE A 131 19.12 26.86 13.10
C ILE A 131 17.65 26.71 13.51
N LEU A 132 16.79 26.16 12.65
CA LEU A 132 15.35 25.99 12.94
C LEU A 132 15.10 24.56 13.43
N LEU A 133 15.17 23.62 12.49
CA LEU A 133 15.16 22.19 12.77
C LEU A 133 16.60 21.69 12.71
N GLY A 134 17.17 21.38 13.87
CA GLY A 134 18.49 20.76 13.95
C GLY A 134 18.51 19.55 14.86
N ASP A 135 19.64 18.85 14.83
CA ASP A 135 19.86 17.60 15.53
C ASP A 135 20.78 17.79 16.73
N THR A 136 20.40 17.12 17.82
CA THR A 136 21.28 16.91 18.96
C THR A 136 22.29 15.80 18.63
N PRO A 137 23.46 15.73 19.30
CA PRO A 137 24.40 14.62 19.16
C PRO A 137 23.79 13.23 19.40
N GLN A 138 22.65 13.15 20.07
CA GLN A 138 21.89 11.94 20.34
C GLN A 138 20.95 11.54 19.18
N GLY A 139 20.93 12.28 18.07
CA GLY A 139 20.03 12.03 16.94
C GLY A 139 18.57 12.33 17.29
N HIS A 140 18.33 13.40 18.03
CA HIS A 140 17.00 13.86 18.40
C HIS A 140 16.80 15.31 17.98
N VAL A 141 15.57 15.70 17.61
CA VAL A 141 15.22 17.11 17.37
C VAL A 141 15.56 17.95 18.61
N PHE A 142 15.98 19.20 18.42
CA PHE A 142 16.21 20.11 19.53
C PHE A 142 15.01 20.20 20.47
N SER A 143 15.25 20.54 21.74
CA SER A 143 14.15 20.94 22.62
C SER A 143 13.48 22.20 22.07
N PRO A 144 12.22 22.51 22.42
CA PRO A 144 11.55 23.73 21.95
C PRO A 144 12.37 25.00 22.19
N ALA A 145 13.01 25.09 23.36
CA ALA A 145 13.89 26.20 23.71
C ALA A 145 15.21 26.13 22.92
N GLY A 146 15.77 24.93 22.71
CA GLY A 146 16.97 24.70 21.90
C GLY A 146 16.79 24.98 20.40
N ALA A 147 15.61 24.73 19.84
CA ALA A 147 15.27 25.09 18.46
C ALA A 147 15.32 26.61 18.25
N LEU A 148 14.97 27.37 19.29
CA LEU A 148 15.14 28.82 19.34
C LEU A 148 16.51 29.24 19.91
N ARG A 149 17.44 28.31 20.15
CA ARG A 149 18.74 28.57 20.82
C ARG A 149 18.62 29.40 22.11
N PHE A 150 17.48 29.28 22.78
CA PHE A 150 17.06 30.07 23.92
C PHE A 150 17.27 29.26 25.20
N GLY A 151 18.17 29.69 26.07
CA GLY A 151 18.52 28.97 27.29
C GLY A 151 19.42 27.75 27.10
N GLU A 152 20.12 27.65 25.97
CA GLU A 152 21.02 26.55 25.64
C GLU A 152 22.38 26.67 26.39
N ASN A 153 23.02 25.55 26.73
CA ASN A 153 24.37 25.50 27.32
C ASN A 153 24.59 26.35 28.60
N GLY A 154 23.53 26.59 29.36
CA GLY A 154 23.61 27.41 30.57
C GLY A 154 23.73 28.92 30.29
N SER A 155 23.41 29.36 29.06
CA SER A 155 23.25 30.78 28.75
C SER A 155 22.25 31.40 29.72
N ARG A 156 22.65 32.53 30.31
CA ARG A 156 21.77 33.37 31.11
C ARG A 156 21.28 34.49 30.22
N GLU A 157 20.06 34.33 29.72
CA GLU A 157 19.33 35.38 29.03
C GLU A 157 19.15 36.56 29.99
N GLU A 158 19.57 37.74 29.54
CA GLU A 158 19.35 38.98 30.26
C GLU A 158 18.00 39.56 29.87
N TYR A 159 17.10 39.74 30.84
CA TYR A 159 15.83 40.41 30.61
C TYR A 159 16.06 41.91 30.37
N LEU A 160 15.63 42.40 29.20
CA LEU A 160 15.81 43.79 28.78
C LEU A 160 14.61 44.69 29.13
N GLY A 161 13.48 44.10 29.51
CA GLY A 161 12.25 44.82 29.81
C GLY A 161 11.14 44.62 28.77
N ARG A 162 10.04 45.35 28.96
CA ARG A 162 8.87 45.37 28.08
C ARG A 162 9.06 46.42 26.98
N THR A 163 8.70 46.08 25.75
CA THR A 163 8.66 46.99 24.60
C THR A 163 7.47 46.66 23.68
N GLN A 164 7.45 47.21 22.47
CA GLN A 164 6.53 46.83 21.40
C GLN A 164 7.30 46.41 20.16
N VAL A 165 6.85 45.33 19.54
CA VAL A 165 7.31 44.84 18.24
C VAL A 165 6.07 44.61 17.39
N ARG A 166 6.00 45.25 16.22
CA ARG A 166 4.83 45.18 15.32
C ARG A 166 3.50 45.48 16.02
N ASP A 167 3.51 46.50 16.88
CA ASP A 167 2.37 46.91 17.73
C ASP A 167 1.89 45.84 18.74
N ILE A 168 2.64 44.76 18.92
CA ILE A 168 2.39 43.73 19.95
C ILE A 168 3.26 44.07 21.17
N ALA A 169 2.64 44.10 22.35
CA ALA A 169 3.38 44.23 23.61
C ALA A 169 4.22 42.97 23.84
N VAL A 170 5.53 43.15 24.02
CA VAL A 170 6.50 42.04 24.18
C VAL A 170 7.43 42.27 25.36
N ASN A 171 7.96 41.18 25.88
CA ASN A 171 9.07 41.13 26.81
C ASN A 171 10.33 40.72 26.04
N GLN A 172 11.48 41.33 26.34
CA GLN A 172 12.72 41.07 25.62
C GLN A 172 13.78 40.40 26.48
N TRP A 173 14.51 39.48 25.86
CA TRP A 173 15.63 38.75 26.46
C TRP A 173 16.82 38.74 25.51
N ARG A 174 18.02 38.97 26.04
CA ARG A 174 19.27 39.00 25.28
C ARG A 174 20.18 37.85 25.66
N SER A 175 20.75 37.19 24.66
CA SER A 175 21.80 36.18 24.81
C SER A 175 22.99 36.47 23.90
N CYS A 176 24.18 36.14 24.36
CA CYS A 176 25.40 36.15 23.55
C CYS A 176 25.76 34.71 23.20
N LEU A 177 25.79 34.37 21.92
CA LEU A 177 26.00 33.01 21.43
C LEU A 177 27.24 32.94 20.54
N ASN A 178 27.89 31.78 20.53
CA ASN A 178 28.96 31.43 19.62
C ASN A 178 28.52 30.23 18.77
N TRP A 179 28.48 30.38 17.44
CA TRP A 179 28.25 29.26 16.52
C TRP A 179 29.58 28.76 16.02
N THR A 180 29.94 27.57 16.49
CA THR A 180 31.22 26.95 16.15
C THR A 180 31.25 26.45 14.71
N GLU A 181 30.10 26.05 14.13
CA GLU A 181 30.05 25.60 12.73
C GLU A 181 30.39 26.73 11.76
N ASP A 182 29.85 27.93 12.00
CA ASP A 182 30.05 29.11 11.13
C ASP A 182 31.19 30.02 11.60
N ASN A 183 31.91 29.61 12.66
CA ASN A 183 32.93 30.41 13.34
C ASN A 183 32.43 31.85 13.57
N ALA A 184 31.30 31.98 14.26
CA ALA A 184 30.57 33.23 14.42
C ALA A 184 30.30 33.57 15.89
N THR A 185 30.37 34.85 16.22
CA THR A 185 29.94 35.40 17.51
C THR A 185 28.73 36.30 17.29
N MET A 186 27.66 36.14 18.06
CA MET A 186 26.42 36.90 17.88
C MET A 186 25.75 37.31 19.18
N THR A 187 25.01 38.41 19.10
CA THR A 187 24.02 38.83 20.07
C THR A 187 22.64 38.53 19.51
N VAL A 188 21.83 37.83 20.30
CA VAL A 188 20.46 37.45 19.96
C VAL A 188 19.51 38.13 20.92
N VAL A 189 18.53 38.85 20.40
CA VAL A 189 17.45 39.45 21.18
C VAL A 189 16.14 38.76 20.81
N TRP A 190 15.57 38.04 21.77
CA TRP A 190 14.27 37.40 21.65
C TRP A 190 13.18 38.30 22.20
N SER A 191 12.12 38.49 21.42
CA SER A 191 10.91 39.20 21.81
C SER A 191 9.75 38.21 21.92
N PHE A 192 9.24 37.95 23.14
CA PHE A 192 8.06 37.11 23.33
C PHE A 192 6.85 37.95 23.75
N MET A 193 5.67 37.53 23.30
CA MET A 193 4.40 38.20 23.58
C MET A 193 4.17 38.35 25.09
N ASP A 194 3.77 39.54 25.51
CA ASP A 194 3.38 39.82 26.88
C ASP A 194 1.94 39.39 27.15
N THR A 195 1.78 38.34 27.93
CA THR A 195 0.48 37.73 28.24
C THR A 195 -0.39 38.55 29.19
N ASP A 196 0.16 39.57 29.86
CA ASP A 196 -0.63 40.43 30.75
C ASP A 196 -1.43 41.48 29.96
N VAL A 197 -1.02 41.76 28.73
CA VAL A 197 -1.59 42.85 27.89
C VAL A 197 -2.11 42.33 26.56
N TRP A 198 -1.54 41.24 26.04
CA TRP A 198 -1.87 40.68 24.73
C TRP A 198 -2.24 39.20 24.83
N GLN A 199 -3.07 38.74 23.89
CA GLN A 199 -3.43 37.33 23.74
C GLN A 199 -3.28 36.93 22.28
N ALA A 200 -2.63 35.79 22.04
CA ALA A 200 -2.51 35.21 20.71
C ALA A 200 -3.78 34.43 20.35
N SER A 201 -4.11 34.35 19.06
CA SER A 201 -5.26 33.60 18.57
C SER A 201 -5.08 32.08 18.68
N GLY A 202 -3.83 31.60 18.57
CA GLY A 202 -3.49 30.17 18.51
C GLY A 202 -2.76 29.63 19.74
N SER A 203 -2.58 30.41 20.80
CA SER A 203 -1.87 30.00 22.01
C SER A 203 -2.29 30.83 23.22
N ALA A 204 -2.41 30.20 24.39
CA ALA A 204 -2.60 30.89 25.66
C ALA A 204 -1.25 31.27 26.33
N MET A 205 -0.13 30.83 25.76
CA MET A 205 1.21 31.06 26.29
C MET A 205 1.88 32.29 25.66
N SER A 206 2.95 32.74 26.29
CA SER A 206 3.87 33.72 25.71
C SER A 206 4.59 33.07 24.52
N ILE A 207 4.30 33.53 23.30
CA ILE A 207 4.85 33.00 22.04
C ILE A 207 5.98 33.90 21.52
N PRO A 208 6.95 33.35 20.77
CA PRO A 208 7.94 34.18 20.09
C PRO A 208 7.24 35.07 19.05
N VAL A 209 7.65 36.34 18.98
CA VAL A 209 7.16 37.33 18.00
C VAL A 209 8.28 37.69 17.03
N GLU A 210 9.49 37.89 17.55
CA GLU A 210 10.66 38.28 16.77
C GLU A 210 11.94 37.78 17.44
N CYS A 211 12.93 37.42 16.62
CA CYS A 211 14.31 37.19 17.01
C CYS A 211 15.23 38.04 16.14
N HIS A 212 15.95 38.97 16.78
CA HIS A 212 16.92 39.82 16.13
C HIS A 212 18.33 39.34 16.44
N VAL A 213 19.06 38.95 15.39
CA VAL A 213 20.40 38.39 15.48
C VAL A 213 21.38 39.35 14.83
N THR A 214 22.37 39.82 15.59
CA THR A 214 23.48 40.64 15.08
C THR A 214 24.78 39.94 15.42
N GLY A 215 25.69 39.82 14.46
CA GLY A 215 26.91 39.06 14.70
C GLY A 215 28.04 39.33 13.73
N THR A 216 29.12 38.58 13.92
CA THR A 216 30.31 38.59 13.07
C THR A 216 30.75 37.16 12.81
N MET A 217 30.86 36.81 11.54
CA MET A 217 31.46 35.55 11.07
C MET A 217 32.95 35.76 10.77
N TYR A 218 33.78 34.79 11.11
CA TYR A 218 35.23 34.85 10.91
C TYR A 218 35.67 33.77 9.89
N GLY A 219 36.10 34.18 8.70
CA GLY A 219 36.51 33.28 7.62
C GLY A 219 37.80 33.71 6.92
N HIS A 220 38.74 32.77 6.70
CA HIS A 220 39.99 32.94 5.92
C HIS A 220 40.74 34.27 6.13
N GLY A 221 40.84 34.76 7.38
CA GLY A 221 41.55 35.99 7.72
C GLY A 221 40.73 37.29 7.57
N SER A 222 39.43 37.18 7.31
CA SER A 222 38.48 38.30 7.25
C SER A 222 37.31 38.09 8.23
N SER A 223 36.74 39.19 8.70
CA SER A 223 35.51 39.18 9.51
C SER A 223 34.39 39.87 8.73
N THR A 224 33.21 39.26 8.68
CA THR A 224 32.03 39.82 8.02
C THR A 224 30.91 39.95 9.04
N ALA A 225 30.39 41.18 9.21
CA ALA A 225 29.22 41.41 10.04
C ALA A 225 27.96 40.95 9.30
N PHE A 226 27.00 40.41 10.05
CA PHE A 226 25.70 40.00 9.54
C PHE A 226 24.59 40.43 10.50
N GLU A 227 23.39 40.60 9.96
CA GLU A 227 22.21 41.01 10.72
C GLU A 227 20.98 40.32 10.15
N HIS A 228 20.36 39.46 10.95
CA HIS A 228 19.16 38.73 10.56
C HIS A 228 18.00 39.10 11.47
N LEU A 229 16.81 39.22 10.89
CA LEU A 229 15.56 39.37 11.61
C LEU A 229 14.66 38.16 11.30
N TYR A 230 14.24 37.43 12.32
CA TYR A 230 13.30 36.32 12.18
C TYR A 230 11.98 36.71 12.85
N GLU A 231 10.92 36.84 12.06
CA GLU A 231 9.58 37.15 12.57
C GLU A 231 8.71 35.90 12.61
N PHE A 232 8.07 35.66 13.74
CA PHE A 232 7.23 34.48 13.97
C PHE A 232 5.76 34.86 13.81
N ILE A 233 5.10 34.27 12.82
CA ILE A 233 3.76 34.60 12.36
C ILE A 233 2.90 33.34 12.41
N ASN A 234 1.61 33.50 12.73
CA ASN A 234 0.63 32.39 12.77
C ASN A 234 1.09 31.23 13.67
N TYR A 235 1.71 31.55 14.81
CA TYR A 235 2.08 30.54 15.79
C TYR A 235 0.83 29.85 16.35
N VAL A 236 0.78 28.53 16.22
CA VAL A 236 -0.28 27.69 16.77
C VAL A 236 0.36 26.66 17.70
N GLU A 237 -0.16 26.57 18.92
CA GLU A 237 0.22 25.51 19.84
C GLU A 237 -0.34 24.15 19.40
N GLY A 238 0.49 23.12 19.46
CA GLY A 238 0.17 21.79 18.96
C GLY A 238 0.32 21.67 17.45
N LEU A 239 -0.15 20.56 16.91
CA LEU A 239 -0.17 20.31 15.48
C LEU A 239 -1.62 20.45 14.95
N PRO A 240 -1.81 20.91 13.71
CA PRO A 240 -3.13 20.95 13.08
C PRO A 240 -3.82 19.57 13.13
N PRO A 241 -5.15 19.47 13.24
CA PRO A 241 -5.85 18.17 13.25
C PRO A 241 -5.59 17.30 12.02
N GLU A 242 -5.21 17.91 10.89
CA GLU A 242 -4.85 17.23 9.64
C GLU A 242 -3.36 16.87 9.55
N SER A 243 -2.61 17.01 10.65
CA SER A 243 -1.15 16.92 10.67
C SER A 243 -0.56 15.52 10.65
N ASP A 244 -1.34 14.46 10.83
CA ASP A 244 -0.77 13.10 10.92
C ASP A 244 0.06 12.71 9.68
N ASN A 245 -0.30 13.27 8.52
CA ASN A 245 0.41 13.05 7.25
C ASN A 245 1.42 14.16 6.92
N VAL A 246 1.51 15.26 7.69
CA VAL A 246 2.36 16.40 7.30
C VAL A 246 3.85 16.07 7.41
N PHE A 247 4.21 15.07 8.21
CA PHE A 247 5.59 14.60 8.35
C PHE A 247 5.98 13.54 7.31
N GLU A 248 5.05 13.09 6.49
CA GLU A 248 5.32 12.14 5.42
C GLU A 248 5.50 12.88 4.09
N THR A 249 6.37 12.37 3.23
CA THR A 249 6.57 12.95 1.90
C THR A 249 5.27 12.92 1.09
N PRO A 250 5.04 13.87 0.18
CA PRO A 250 3.80 13.95 -0.61
C PRO A 250 3.55 12.69 -1.46
N SER A 251 2.30 12.45 -1.85
CA SER A 251 1.97 11.35 -2.76
C SER A 251 2.68 11.51 -4.11
N GLY A 252 3.21 10.40 -4.64
CA GLY A 252 3.95 10.38 -5.90
C GLY A 252 5.42 10.80 -5.78
N VAL A 253 5.90 11.08 -4.57
CA VAL A 253 7.33 11.32 -4.29
C VAL A 253 7.98 10.03 -3.82
N VAL A 254 9.04 9.63 -4.52
CA VAL A 254 9.90 8.50 -4.15
C VAL A 254 11.30 9.05 -3.92
N CYS A 255 11.87 8.74 -2.76
CA CYS A 255 13.18 9.20 -2.35
C CYS A 255 14.21 8.06 -2.48
N PRO A 256 15.02 8.02 -3.56
CA PRO A 256 16.01 6.97 -3.74
C PRO A 256 17.01 6.95 -2.58
N GLY A 257 17.30 5.75 -2.07
CA GLY A 257 18.23 5.59 -0.94
C GLY A 257 17.59 5.73 0.45
N ARG A 258 16.30 6.06 0.54
CA ARG A 258 15.55 6.08 1.81
C ARG A 258 15.60 4.69 2.46
N ARG A 259 15.91 4.63 3.76
CA ARG A 259 15.93 3.39 4.53
C ARG A 259 14.52 2.84 4.67
N ASN A 260 14.39 1.56 4.35
CA ASN A 260 13.12 0.87 4.48
C ASN A 260 12.95 0.36 5.92
N THR A 261 12.10 1.02 6.69
CA THR A 261 11.85 0.68 8.10
C THR A 261 10.76 -0.38 8.28
N LYS A 262 10.00 -0.70 7.23
CA LYS A 262 8.91 -1.68 7.28
C LYS A 262 8.88 -2.56 6.04
N PRO A 263 8.94 -3.90 6.18
CA PRO A 263 8.82 -4.79 5.02
C PRO A 263 7.42 -4.69 4.42
N PHE A 264 7.28 -5.02 3.13
CA PHE A 264 5.96 -5.18 2.54
C PHE A 264 5.14 -6.25 3.30
N PRO A 265 3.81 -6.11 3.38
CA PRO A 265 2.94 -7.15 3.94
C PRO A 265 3.08 -8.48 3.20
N VAL A 266 2.89 -9.57 3.94
CA VAL A 266 2.84 -10.92 3.36
C VAL A 266 1.46 -11.12 2.74
N MET A 267 1.43 -11.37 1.44
CA MET A 267 0.18 -11.62 0.71
C MET A 267 -0.21 -13.11 0.82
N PRO A 268 -1.50 -13.44 1.00
CA PRO A 268 -1.97 -14.82 1.04
C PRO A 268 -1.91 -15.48 -0.34
N ASP A 269 -1.85 -16.81 -0.35
CA ASP A 269 -1.87 -17.62 -1.58
C ASP A 269 -3.22 -17.63 -2.29
N ALA A 270 -4.29 -17.28 -1.59
CA ALA A 270 -5.61 -17.09 -2.15
C ALA A 270 -6.30 -15.88 -1.54
N LEU A 271 -7.06 -15.17 -2.37
CA LEU A 271 -7.74 -13.94 -1.99
C LEU A 271 -8.88 -13.61 -2.95
N SER A 272 -9.74 -12.72 -2.49
CA SER A 272 -10.74 -12.05 -3.32
C SER A 272 -10.87 -10.60 -2.92
N PHE A 273 -11.16 -9.72 -3.88
CA PHE A 273 -11.49 -8.33 -3.59
C PHE A 273 -12.28 -7.70 -4.73
N THR A 274 -12.92 -6.58 -4.45
CA THR A 274 -13.42 -5.69 -5.49
C THR A 274 -12.57 -4.41 -5.51
N ALA A 275 -12.25 -3.96 -6.71
CA ALA A 275 -11.48 -2.78 -7.01
C ALA A 275 -12.32 -1.75 -7.76
N GLU A 276 -12.20 -0.50 -7.35
CA GLU A 276 -12.71 0.68 -8.05
C GLU A 276 -11.49 1.44 -8.56
N SER A 277 -11.35 1.55 -9.88
CA SER A 277 -10.27 2.32 -10.49
C SER A 277 -10.82 3.65 -11.03
N LEU A 278 -10.26 4.74 -10.53
CA LEU A 278 -10.54 6.10 -10.95
C LEU A 278 -9.38 6.58 -11.83
N ASP A 279 -9.67 6.88 -13.09
CA ASP A 279 -8.78 7.63 -13.97
C ASP A 279 -9.21 9.10 -13.90
N GLU A 280 -8.46 9.89 -13.12
CA GLU A 280 -8.80 11.27 -12.85
C GLU A 280 -8.71 12.14 -14.10
N GLU A 281 -7.81 11.83 -15.01
CA GLU A 281 -7.61 12.62 -16.24
C GLU A 281 -8.66 12.24 -17.29
N GLY A 282 -8.86 10.93 -17.51
CA GLY A 282 -9.90 10.41 -18.39
C GLY A 282 -11.33 10.57 -17.86
N LYS A 283 -11.49 11.07 -16.62
CA LYS A 283 -12.77 11.23 -15.90
C LYS A 283 -13.61 9.95 -15.94
N SER A 284 -12.97 8.80 -15.73
CA SER A 284 -13.62 7.50 -15.80
C SER A 284 -13.50 6.72 -14.48
N VAL A 285 -14.53 5.94 -14.20
CA VAL A 285 -14.58 5.03 -13.05
C VAL A 285 -14.94 3.65 -13.54
N THR A 286 -14.12 2.67 -13.18
CA THR A 286 -14.32 1.26 -13.53
C THR A 286 -14.32 0.40 -12.28
N TYR A 287 -15.02 -0.73 -12.36
CA TYR A 287 -15.16 -1.67 -11.26
C TYR A 287 -14.79 -3.07 -11.73
N THR A 288 -13.93 -3.72 -10.97
CA THR A 288 -13.49 -5.09 -11.21
C THR A 288 -13.57 -5.86 -9.90
N THR A 289 -14.20 -7.02 -9.88
CA THR A 289 -14.03 -7.98 -8.79
C THR A 289 -13.03 -9.04 -9.23
N GLU A 290 -12.08 -9.39 -8.39
CA GLU A 290 -11.02 -10.36 -8.68
C GLU A 290 -11.02 -11.47 -7.63
N LEU A 291 -10.82 -12.69 -8.11
CA LEU A 291 -10.62 -13.90 -7.34
C LEU A 291 -9.29 -14.51 -7.77
N TYR A 292 -8.51 -14.95 -6.81
CA TYR A 292 -7.20 -15.50 -7.05
C TYR A 292 -6.94 -16.67 -6.09
N ASP A 293 -6.46 -17.78 -6.65
CA ASP A 293 -6.02 -18.96 -5.91
C ASP A 293 -4.79 -19.55 -6.59
N SER A 294 -3.62 -19.32 -5.99
CA SER A 294 -2.32 -19.77 -6.50
C SER A 294 -2.20 -21.30 -6.46
N LEU A 295 -2.74 -21.93 -5.41
CA LEU A 295 -2.66 -23.36 -5.16
C LEU A 295 -3.65 -24.12 -6.06
N GLY A 296 -4.87 -23.61 -6.18
CA GLY A 296 -5.87 -24.07 -7.14
C GLY A 296 -5.49 -23.77 -8.59
N ARG A 297 -4.54 -22.84 -8.80
CA ARG A 297 -4.10 -22.33 -10.11
C ARG A 297 -5.25 -21.74 -10.91
N VAL A 298 -6.10 -20.94 -10.25
CA VAL A 298 -7.23 -20.27 -10.86
C VAL A 298 -7.20 -18.78 -10.55
N ALA A 299 -7.48 -17.97 -11.56
CA ALA A 299 -7.80 -16.56 -11.39
C ALA A 299 -9.13 -16.27 -12.09
N ALA A 300 -9.97 -15.42 -11.53
CA ALA A 300 -11.20 -14.99 -12.16
C ALA A 300 -11.43 -13.50 -11.92
N TYR A 301 -11.99 -12.81 -12.89
CA TYR A 301 -12.29 -11.39 -12.75
C TYR A 301 -13.59 -11.05 -13.47
N LYS A 302 -14.35 -10.16 -12.82
CA LYS A 302 -15.65 -9.69 -13.27
C LYS A 302 -15.58 -8.20 -13.44
N PHE A 303 -15.90 -7.72 -14.61
CA PHE A 303 -15.85 -6.30 -14.93
C PHE A 303 -16.98 -5.93 -15.87
N ARG A 304 -17.22 -4.62 -16.00
CA ARG A 304 -18.16 -4.07 -16.99
C ARG A 304 -17.35 -3.46 -18.13
N GLY A 305 -17.45 -4.07 -19.31
CA GLY A 305 -17.00 -3.58 -20.62
C GLY A 305 -15.79 -2.63 -20.63
N ALA A 306 -14.58 -3.17 -20.67
CA ALA A 306 -13.39 -2.43 -21.08
C ALA A 306 -13.30 -2.36 -22.62
N THR A 307 -12.76 -1.27 -23.16
CA THR A 307 -12.62 -1.03 -24.61
C THR A 307 -11.82 -2.12 -25.33
N ILE A 308 -10.91 -2.81 -24.63
CA ILE A 308 -10.07 -3.88 -25.19
C ILE A 308 -10.84 -5.17 -25.50
N PHE A 309 -11.84 -5.55 -24.69
CA PHE A 309 -12.70 -6.74 -24.94
C PHE A 309 -13.95 -6.41 -25.75
N ALA A 310 -14.23 -5.12 -25.95
CA ALA A 310 -15.41 -4.65 -26.65
C ALA A 310 -15.50 -5.15 -28.10
N ARG A 311 -14.37 -5.51 -28.73
CA ARG A 311 -14.35 -6.01 -30.10
C ARG A 311 -15.03 -7.38 -30.27
N SER A 312 -14.95 -8.25 -29.26
CA SER A 312 -15.47 -9.63 -29.36
C SER A 312 -16.76 -9.83 -28.57
N TYR A 313 -16.99 -9.08 -27.50
CA TYR A 313 -18.11 -9.29 -26.58
C TYR A 313 -18.92 -8.01 -26.27
N GLY A 314 -18.60 -6.89 -26.95
CA GLY A 314 -19.27 -5.62 -26.72
C GLY A 314 -19.01 -5.05 -25.32
N LEU A 315 -19.91 -4.18 -24.86
CA LEU A 315 -19.82 -3.52 -23.54
C LEU A 315 -20.55 -4.29 -22.43
N ASN A 316 -20.89 -5.55 -22.67
CA ASN A 316 -21.62 -6.36 -21.70
C ASN A 316 -20.73 -6.65 -20.48
N PRO A 317 -21.32 -6.87 -19.29
CA PRO A 317 -20.57 -7.35 -18.15
C PRO A 317 -20.04 -8.76 -18.42
N LEU A 318 -18.73 -8.94 -18.25
CA LEU A 318 -18.06 -10.21 -18.49
C LEU A 318 -17.54 -10.78 -17.18
N VAL A 319 -17.53 -12.11 -17.10
CA VAL A 319 -16.69 -12.84 -16.15
C VAL A 319 -15.71 -13.66 -16.96
N ILE A 320 -14.43 -13.48 -16.67
CA ILE A 320 -13.36 -14.29 -17.26
C ILE A 320 -12.77 -15.16 -16.16
N VAL A 321 -12.61 -16.46 -16.46
CA VAL A 321 -11.97 -17.43 -15.56
C VAL A 321 -10.78 -18.05 -16.28
N HIS A 322 -9.61 -17.88 -15.69
CA HIS A 322 -8.37 -18.51 -16.10
C HIS A 322 -8.10 -19.75 -15.25
N ASP A 323 -8.22 -20.93 -15.85
CA ASP A 323 -7.78 -22.19 -15.26
C ASP A 323 -6.36 -22.50 -15.75
N PHE A 324 -5.37 -22.08 -14.96
CA PHE A 324 -3.97 -22.36 -15.26
C PHE A 324 -3.60 -23.82 -15.04
N ALA A 325 -4.38 -24.61 -14.31
CA ALA A 325 -4.12 -26.03 -14.16
C ALA A 325 -4.35 -26.79 -15.47
N THR A 326 -5.36 -26.40 -16.24
CA THR A 326 -5.72 -27.07 -17.52
C THR A 326 -5.32 -26.27 -18.76
N GLY A 327 -4.98 -24.99 -18.63
CA GLY A 327 -4.68 -24.13 -19.78
C GLY A 327 -5.92 -23.57 -20.48
N THR A 328 -7.02 -23.43 -19.74
CA THR A 328 -8.34 -23.07 -20.28
C THR A 328 -8.77 -21.69 -19.81
N GLU A 329 -9.37 -20.93 -20.71
CA GLU A 329 -10.05 -19.67 -20.47
C GLU A 329 -11.55 -19.86 -20.68
N TYR A 330 -12.34 -19.33 -19.74
CA TYR A 330 -13.79 -19.24 -19.88
C TYR A 330 -14.20 -17.77 -19.89
N VAL A 331 -14.88 -17.33 -20.95
CA VAL A 331 -15.44 -15.98 -21.05
C VAL A 331 -16.95 -16.08 -21.03
N VAL A 332 -17.59 -15.55 -19.99
CA VAL A 332 -19.03 -15.61 -19.79
C VAL A 332 -19.63 -14.22 -19.91
N ASP A 333 -20.48 -14.02 -20.92
CA ASP A 333 -21.32 -12.82 -21.04
C ASP A 333 -22.47 -12.93 -20.04
N GLN A 334 -22.46 -12.09 -19.01
CA GLN A 334 -23.47 -12.13 -17.94
C GLN A 334 -24.84 -11.63 -18.40
N LEU A 335 -24.90 -10.85 -19.49
CA LEU A 335 -26.15 -10.32 -20.02
C LEU A 335 -26.81 -11.33 -20.98
N GLN A 336 -26.02 -11.90 -21.89
CA GLN A 336 -26.53 -12.87 -22.87
C GLN A 336 -26.58 -14.31 -22.31
N GLY A 337 -25.82 -14.61 -21.26
CA GLY A 337 -25.65 -15.95 -20.73
C GLY A 337 -24.84 -16.89 -21.64
N ASN A 338 -24.24 -16.36 -22.71
CA ASN A 338 -23.36 -17.13 -23.58
C ASN A 338 -22.01 -17.35 -22.88
N CYS A 339 -21.33 -18.42 -23.26
CA CYS A 339 -19.98 -18.70 -22.78
C CYS A 339 -19.10 -19.23 -23.91
N THR A 340 -17.87 -18.73 -23.95
CA THR A 340 -16.81 -19.20 -24.83
C THR A 340 -15.76 -19.91 -24.01
N ILE A 341 -15.32 -21.08 -24.48
CA ILE A 341 -14.16 -21.80 -23.97
C ILE A 341 -13.02 -21.64 -24.97
N SER A 342 -11.88 -21.12 -24.53
CA SER A 342 -10.67 -20.89 -25.33
C SER A 342 -9.42 -21.43 -24.62
N PRO A 343 -8.32 -21.70 -25.36
CA PRO A 343 -7.02 -21.88 -24.70
C PRO A 343 -6.55 -20.56 -24.10
N LEU A 344 -5.88 -20.61 -22.93
CA LEU A 344 -5.20 -19.43 -22.37
C LEU A 344 -4.20 -18.87 -23.38
N THR A 345 -4.24 -17.57 -23.58
CA THR A 345 -3.39 -16.84 -24.52
C THR A 345 -2.29 -16.09 -23.78
N THR A 346 -1.24 -15.68 -24.51
CA THR A 346 -0.15 -14.84 -23.97
C THR A 346 -0.49 -13.35 -23.99
N THR A 347 -1.72 -12.98 -24.35
CA THR A 347 -2.17 -11.59 -24.34
C THR A 347 -2.17 -11.13 -22.88
N PRO A 348 -1.40 -10.08 -22.51
CA PRO A 348 -1.30 -9.64 -21.13
C PRO A 348 -2.69 -9.31 -20.57
N ASP A 349 -3.08 -10.06 -19.55
CA ASP A 349 -4.29 -9.82 -18.75
C ASP A 349 -3.98 -10.24 -17.31
N VAL A 350 -4.93 -10.02 -16.40
CA VAL A 350 -4.78 -10.34 -14.99
C VAL A 350 -4.35 -11.80 -14.82
N GLY A 351 -3.24 -11.98 -14.09
CA GLY A 351 -2.92 -13.24 -13.45
C GLY A 351 -1.93 -14.15 -14.15
N HIS A 352 -1.16 -13.72 -15.17
CA HIS A 352 -0.08 -14.55 -15.71
C HIS A 352 1.24 -13.84 -16.01
N VAL A 353 2.33 -14.60 -15.83
CA VAL A 353 3.66 -14.27 -16.33
C VAL A 353 4.05 -15.30 -17.39
N ALA A 354 4.59 -14.82 -18.51
CA ALA A 354 5.30 -15.67 -19.45
C ALA A 354 6.65 -16.09 -18.82
N LYS A 355 6.76 -17.36 -18.42
CA LYS A 355 8.03 -17.96 -17.93
C LYS A 355 9.05 -18.11 -19.06
N ASP A 356 8.56 -18.19 -20.29
CA ASP A 356 9.23 -18.23 -21.60
C ASP A 356 8.21 -17.63 -22.61
N PRO A 357 8.52 -17.22 -23.86
CA PRO A 357 7.57 -16.55 -24.77
C PRO A 357 6.25 -17.28 -25.00
N VAL A 358 6.16 -18.57 -24.63
CA VAL A 358 4.99 -19.42 -24.85
C VAL A 358 4.53 -20.13 -23.57
N LEU A 359 5.27 -20.09 -22.45
CA LEU A 359 4.93 -20.87 -21.24
C LEU A 359 4.25 -19.99 -20.18
N LEU A 360 2.97 -20.25 -19.91
CA LEU A 360 2.17 -19.48 -18.96
C LEU A 360 2.23 -20.07 -17.55
N ARG A 361 2.43 -19.22 -16.55
CA ARG A 361 2.19 -19.54 -15.14
C ARG A 361 1.28 -18.48 -14.52
N ILE A 362 0.55 -18.87 -13.48
CA ILE A 362 -0.18 -17.90 -12.67
C ILE A 362 0.81 -16.92 -12.01
N ASN A 363 0.43 -15.64 -11.91
CA ASN A 363 1.15 -14.65 -11.10
C ASN A 363 1.23 -15.14 -9.65
N SER A 364 2.27 -14.79 -8.91
CA SER A 364 2.18 -14.81 -7.45
C SER A 364 1.28 -13.66 -6.99
N ALA A 365 0.75 -13.72 -5.75
CA ALA A 365 -0.08 -12.64 -5.22
C ALA A 365 0.65 -11.28 -5.27
N LYS A 366 1.95 -11.28 -4.96
CA LYS A 366 2.83 -10.10 -5.08
C LYS A 366 2.91 -9.57 -6.51
N GLU A 367 2.99 -10.44 -7.51
CA GLU A 367 3.02 -10.05 -8.93
C GLU A 367 1.65 -9.57 -9.43
N MET A 368 0.56 -10.12 -8.91
CA MET A 368 -0.80 -9.68 -9.23
C MET A 368 -1.03 -8.23 -8.81
N PHE A 369 -0.60 -7.84 -7.60
CA PHE A 369 -0.59 -6.44 -7.15
C PHE A 369 0.59 -5.63 -7.73
N GLN A 370 1.38 -6.24 -8.63
CA GLN A 370 2.55 -5.66 -9.28
C GLN A 370 3.55 -5.08 -8.27
N MET A 371 3.62 -5.66 -7.07
CA MET A 371 4.49 -5.25 -5.97
C MET A 371 5.92 -5.77 -6.19
N THR A 372 6.46 -5.67 -7.40
CA THR A 372 7.79 -6.18 -7.76
C THR A 372 8.83 -5.05 -7.74
N GLY A 373 10.11 -5.41 -7.60
CA GLY A 373 11.23 -4.45 -7.63
C GLY A 373 11.61 -3.84 -6.28
N ASN A 374 12.35 -2.72 -6.35
CA ASN A 374 12.86 -1.98 -5.19
C ASN A 374 11.82 -0.96 -4.74
N TYR A 375 11.39 -1.03 -3.49
CA TYR A 375 10.37 -0.16 -2.92
C TYR A 375 10.88 0.45 -1.60
N THR A 376 10.31 1.59 -1.23
CA THR A 376 10.62 2.29 0.01
C THR A 376 9.35 2.49 0.81
N TYR A 377 9.39 2.18 2.11
CA TYR A 377 8.31 2.57 3.02
C TYR A 377 8.29 4.09 3.15
N VAL A 378 7.12 4.67 2.88
CA VAL A 378 6.90 6.11 2.84
C VAL A 378 6.43 6.63 4.18
N GLY A 379 5.71 5.84 4.96
CA GLY A 379 5.12 6.24 6.24
C GLY A 379 3.65 5.89 6.34
N VAL A 380 2.91 6.62 7.17
CA VAL A 380 1.47 6.39 7.39
C VAL A 380 0.65 7.47 6.70
N ARG A 381 -0.40 7.07 5.97
CA ARG A 381 -1.40 8.00 5.39
C ARG A 381 -2.81 7.58 5.72
N THR A 382 -3.66 8.56 5.97
CA THR A 382 -5.11 8.33 6.15
C THR A 382 -5.80 8.17 4.80
N ILE A 383 -6.28 6.95 4.50
CA ILE A 383 -7.05 6.64 3.30
C ILE A 383 -8.48 6.29 3.72
N ARG A 384 -9.46 7.08 3.27
CA ARG A 384 -10.89 6.90 3.62
C ARG A 384 -11.13 6.83 5.14
N GLY A 385 -10.38 7.62 5.92
CA GLY A 385 -10.46 7.63 7.38
C GLY A 385 -9.71 6.50 8.09
N VAL A 386 -9.01 5.64 7.35
CA VAL A 386 -8.22 4.52 7.89
C VAL A 386 -6.73 4.83 7.78
N PRO A 387 -5.96 4.81 8.88
CA PRO A 387 -4.51 4.89 8.86
C PRO A 387 -3.90 3.69 8.11
N CYS A 388 -3.16 3.98 7.06
CA CYS A 388 -2.55 2.99 6.18
C CYS A 388 -1.03 3.18 6.11
N ASP A 389 -0.31 2.07 6.21
CA ASP A 389 1.10 1.99 5.87
C ASP A 389 1.27 2.10 4.35
N VAL A 390 2.15 2.99 3.89
CA VAL A 390 2.37 3.25 2.47
C VAL A 390 3.79 2.88 2.05
N TRP A 391 3.91 2.21 0.91
CA TRP A 391 5.17 1.98 0.20
C TRP A 391 5.09 2.58 -1.18
N ALA A 392 6.22 3.03 -1.71
CA ALA A 392 6.29 3.60 -3.06
C ALA A 392 7.51 3.09 -3.85
N THR A 393 7.41 3.14 -5.17
CA THR A 393 8.50 2.84 -6.10
C THR A 393 8.39 3.68 -7.38
N ARG A 394 9.53 3.85 -8.06
CA ARG A 394 9.59 4.30 -9.45
C ARG A 394 9.78 3.09 -10.35
N LEU A 395 8.98 2.99 -11.40
CA LEU A 395 9.05 1.94 -12.41
C LEU A 395 8.90 2.53 -13.82
N VAL A 396 9.17 1.71 -14.83
CA VAL A 396 8.81 2.00 -16.21
C VAL A 396 7.53 1.22 -16.51
N ALA A 397 6.46 1.95 -16.82
CA ALA A 397 5.19 1.39 -17.24
C ALA A 397 5.02 1.55 -18.75
N SER A 398 4.05 0.84 -19.34
CA SER A 398 3.58 1.13 -20.70
C SER A 398 2.34 2.00 -20.62
N ASP A 399 2.28 3.05 -21.43
CA ASP A 399 1.07 3.85 -21.62
C ASP A 399 0.00 3.07 -22.42
N LEU A 400 -1.14 3.71 -22.70
CA LEU A 400 -2.23 3.15 -23.50
C LEU A 400 -1.84 2.83 -24.96
N LEU A 401 -0.73 3.38 -25.45
CA LEU A 401 -0.18 3.17 -26.79
C LEU A 401 0.98 2.15 -26.80
N GLY A 402 1.34 1.58 -25.65
CA GLY A 402 2.44 0.63 -25.49
C GLY A 402 3.82 1.30 -25.41
N ILE A 403 3.89 2.62 -25.28
CA ILE A 403 5.13 3.39 -25.12
C ILE A 403 5.58 3.30 -23.67
N SER A 404 6.88 3.05 -23.47
CA SER A 404 7.48 3.05 -22.14
C SER A 404 7.54 4.46 -21.55
N VAL A 405 6.87 4.65 -20.41
CA VAL A 405 6.81 5.91 -19.65
C VAL A 405 7.29 5.69 -18.22
N ASN A 406 7.87 6.73 -17.63
CA ASN A 406 8.20 6.69 -16.21
C ASN A 406 6.90 6.73 -15.40
N ALA A 407 6.88 5.95 -14.34
CA ALA A 407 5.73 5.87 -13.45
C ALA A 407 6.17 5.79 -11.99
N THR A 408 5.38 6.40 -11.13
CA THR A 408 5.45 6.19 -9.69
C THR A 408 4.25 5.36 -9.27
N ARG A 409 4.49 4.39 -8.40
CA ARG A 409 3.41 3.61 -7.79
C ARG A 409 3.52 3.62 -6.29
N GLU A 410 2.37 3.80 -5.65
CA GLU A 410 2.19 3.71 -4.22
C GLU A 410 1.20 2.59 -3.88
N TRP A 411 1.46 1.86 -2.80
CA TRP A 411 0.55 0.87 -2.23
C TRP A 411 0.28 1.23 -0.78
N ALA A 412 -1.00 1.34 -0.42
CA ALA A 412 -1.47 1.60 0.92
C ALA A 412 -2.14 0.34 1.48
N PHE A 413 -1.67 -0.11 2.65
CA PHE A 413 -2.26 -1.22 3.39
C PHE A 413 -2.73 -0.75 4.77
N SER A 414 -3.84 -1.27 5.26
CA SER A 414 -4.34 -0.90 6.59
C SER A 414 -3.29 -1.17 7.66
N SER A 415 -3.14 -0.26 8.60
CA SER A 415 -2.29 -0.50 9.77
C SER A 415 -2.78 -1.72 10.57
N THR A 416 -1.91 -2.33 11.36
CA THR A 416 -2.20 -3.59 12.08
C THR A 416 -3.31 -3.48 13.12
N GLU A 417 -3.64 -2.26 13.53
CA GLU A 417 -4.73 -1.96 14.46
C GLU A 417 -6.12 -2.07 13.81
N TRP A 418 -6.18 -1.90 12.49
CA TRP A 418 -7.41 -1.98 11.70
C TRP A 418 -7.56 -3.36 11.09
N LYS A 419 -8.64 -4.04 11.48
CA LYS A 419 -8.92 -5.42 11.10
C LYS A 419 -10.29 -5.53 10.44
N THR A 420 -10.39 -6.41 9.45
CA THR A 420 -11.68 -6.85 8.89
C THR A 420 -11.91 -8.31 9.24
N GLU A 421 -13.17 -8.69 9.40
CA GLU A 421 -13.56 -10.09 9.44
C GLU A 421 -13.48 -10.67 8.03
N ASP A 422 -12.76 -11.77 7.89
CA ASP A 422 -12.78 -12.60 6.70
C ASP A 422 -14.06 -13.44 6.70
N SER A 423 -14.94 -13.19 5.73
CA SER A 423 -16.25 -13.82 5.64
C SER A 423 -16.22 -15.34 5.47
N VAL A 424 -15.10 -15.92 5.03
CA VAL A 424 -14.96 -17.36 4.79
C VAL A 424 -14.29 -18.05 5.99
N SER A 425 -13.24 -17.44 6.55
CA SER A 425 -12.50 -18.01 7.69
C SER A 425 -13.07 -17.62 9.06
N ALA A 426 -13.93 -16.60 9.12
CA ALA A 426 -14.40 -15.94 10.36
C ALA A 426 -13.24 -15.48 11.26
N MET A 427 -12.09 -15.16 10.65
CA MET A 427 -10.91 -14.63 11.33
C MET A 427 -10.74 -13.14 11.05
N PHE A 428 -10.20 -12.39 12.02
CA PHE A 428 -9.80 -11.02 11.79
C PHE A 428 -8.45 -10.96 11.09
N ILE A 429 -8.39 -10.29 9.94
CA ILE A 429 -7.18 -10.06 9.17
C ILE A 429 -6.79 -8.58 9.22
N SER A 430 -5.49 -8.30 9.20
CA SER A 430 -4.89 -6.95 9.24
C SER A 430 -3.89 -6.78 8.10
N GLY A 431 -3.45 -5.55 7.79
CA GLY A 431 -2.53 -5.33 6.67
C GLY A 431 -3.23 -5.53 5.33
N ILE A 432 -4.48 -5.09 5.24
CA ILE A 432 -5.36 -5.31 4.09
C ILE A 432 -5.02 -4.28 3.01
N PRO A 433 -4.89 -4.65 1.72
CA PRO A 433 -4.73 -3.66 0.66
C PRO A 433 -5.94 -2.71 0.64
N MET A 434 -5.68 -1.41 0.71
CA MET A 434 -6.72 -0.37 0.76
C MET A 434 -6.75 0.44 -0.53
N GLN A 435 -5.57 0.78 -1.06
CA GLN A 435 -5.46 1.60 -2.26
C GLN A 435 -4.12 1.36 -2.96
N THR A 436 -4.13 1.41 -4.28
CA THR A 436 -2.91 1.59 -5.08
C THR A 436 -3.04 2.82 -5.95
N THR A 437 -2.02 3.66 -5.96
CA THR A 437 -2.00 4.88 -6.81
C THR A 437 -0.87 4.71 -7.81
N THR A 438 -1.20 4.81 -9.10
CA THR A 438 -0.20 4.83 -10.17
C THR A 438 -0.24 6.18 -10.84
N THR A 439 0.91 6.83 -10.92
CA THR A 439 1.07 8.09 -11.60
C THR A 439 2.05 7.93 -12.75
N LEU A 440 1.58 8.14 -13.97
CA LEU A 440 2.36 8.11 -15.20
C LEU A 440 2.84 9.54 -15.51
N ASP A 441 4.13 9.69 -15.79
CA ASP A 441 4.71 10.94 -16.25
C ASP A 441 4.85 10.87 -17.79
N ASP A 442 3.80 11.28 -18.51
CA ASP A 442 3.68 11.13 -19.96
C ASP A 442 3.84 12.49 -20.67
N PHE A 443 4.97 12.70 -21.33
CA PHE A 443 5.28 13.92 -22.11
C PHE A 443 4.98 15.27 -21.42
N GLY A 444 5.10 15.33 -20.08
CA GLY A 444 4.83 16.52 -19.28
C GLY A 444 3.38 16.65 -18.76
N ALA A 445 2.50 15.72 -19.11
CA ALA A 445 1.21 15.51 -18.46
C ALA A 445 1.30 14.37 -17.44
N ARG A 446 0.68 14.55 -16.28
CA ARG A 446 0.73 13.59 -15.18
C ARG A 446 -0.62 12.89 -15.08
N GLN A 447 -0.71 11.65 -15.56
CA GLN A 447 -1.94 10.87 -15.45
C GLN A 447 -1.91 10.05 -14.17
N THR A 448 -2.92 10.21 -13.31
CA THR A 448 -3.04 9.44 -12.08
C THR A 448 -4.24 8.51 -12.12
N VAL A 449 -3.98 7.23 -11.85
CA VAL A 449 -4.97 6.18 -11.67
C VAL A 449 -4.96 5.75 -10.21
N VAL A 450 -6.08 5.94 -9.54
CA VAL A 450 -6.30 5.51 -8.14
C VAL A 450 -7.18 4.27 -8.14
N THR A 451 -6.66 3.16 -7.63
CA THR A 451 -7.42 1.92 -7.46
C THR A 451 -7.70 1.68 -5.99
N ASN A 452 -8.94 1.81 -5.59
CA ASN A 452 -9.39 1.52 -4.23
C ASN A 452 -9.83 0.06 -4.11
N VAL A 453 -9.46 -0.60 -3.03
CA VAL A 453 -9.78 -2.01 -2.77
C VAL A 453 -10.81 -2.12 -1.64
N TYR A 454 -11.81 -2.97 -1.82
CA TYR A 454 -12.88 -3.25 -0.86
C TYR A 454 -13.34 -4.71 -0.97
N ASP A 455 -14.15 -5.15 0.00
CA ASP A 455 -14.61 -6.54 0.13
C ASP A 455 -13.46 -7.57 0.06
N TYR A 456 -12.32 -7.21 0.66
CA TYR A 456 -11.13 -8.04 0.67
C TYR A 456 -11.32 -9.25 1.60
N ALA A 457 -11.03 -10.44 1.09
CA ALA A 457 -10.93 -11.67 1.86
C ALA A 457 -9.62 -12.39 1.54
N ALA A 458 -8.94 -12.90 2.56
CA ALA A 458 -7.66 -13.62 2.46
C ALA A 458 -7.83 -15.14 2.43
N SER A 459 -9.00 -15.60 1.99
CA SER A 459 -9.41 -17.00 1.96
C SER A 459 -9.53 -17.52 0.53
N VAL A 460 -9.50 -18.85 0.36
CA VAL A 460 -9.73 -19.47 -0.95
C VAL A 460 -11.13 -19.14 -1.47
N PRO A 461 -11.26 -18.40 -2.58
CA PRO A 461 -12.55 -18.03 -3.11
C PRO A 461 -13.23 -19.21 -3.82
N ASP A 462 -14.57 -19.25 -3.77
CA ASP A 462 -15.33 -20.19 -4.59
C ASP A 462 -15.68 -19.55 -5.95
N VAL A 463 -15.05 -20.02 -7.02
CA VAL A 463 -15.35 -19.53 -8.38
C VAL A 463 -16.84 -19.70 -8.74
N ALA A 464 -17.52 -20.70 -8.16
CA ALA A 464 -18.94 -20.92 -8.42
C ALA A 464 -19.87 -19.87 -7.78
N THR A 465 -19.42 -19.13 -6.77
CA THR A 465 -20.17 -17.95 -6.28
C THR A 465 -20.02 -16.77 -7.23
N PHE A 466 -19.04 -16.83 -8.13
CA PHE A 466 -18.73 -15.80 -9.10
C PHE A 466 -19.44 -16.03 -10.44
N VAL A 467 -19.37 -17.28 -10.94
CA VAL A 467 -19.98 -17.68 -12.20
C VAL A 467 -20.26 -19.19 -12.22
N ASN A 468 -21.41 -19.56 -12.80
CA ASN A 468 -21.71 -20.95 -13.09
C ASN A 468 -21.23 -21.30 -14.49
N LEU A 469 -20.22 -22.16 -14.60
CA LEU A 469 -19.65 -22.59 -15.88
C LEU A 469 -20.50 -23.62 -16.62
N ASP A 470 -21.62 -24.11 -16.08
CA ASP A 470 -22.48 -25.08 -16.79
C ASP A 470 -22.97 -24.57 -18.16
N SER A 471 -23.17 -23.25 -18.30
CA SER A 471 -23.56 -22.62 -19.57
C SER A 471 -22.51 -22.81 -20.67
N CYS A 472 -21.23 -22.97 -20.31
CA CYS A 472 -20.13 -23.21 -21.24
C CYS A 472 -20.17 -24.61 -21.88
N TYR A 473 -20.94 -25.54 -21.31
CA TYR A 473 -21.01 -26.93 -21.74
C TYR A 473 -22.38 -27.31 -22.31
N ILE A 474 -23.20 -26.31 -22.68
CA ILE A 474 -24.47 -26.56 -23.36
C ILE A 474 -24.19 -27.29 -24.68
N GLY A 475 -24.85 -28.44 -24.88
CA GLY A 475 -24.66 -29.29 -26.05
C GLY A 475 -23.43 -30.21 -25.99
N MET A 476 -22.65 -30.18 -24.90
CA MET A 476 -21.58 -31.13 -24.64
C MET A 476 -22.08 -32.28 -23.74
N PRO A 477 -21.51 -33.50 -23.87
CA PRO A 477 -21.84 -34.59 -22.97
C PRO A 477 -21.41 -34.22 -21.54
N ARG A 478 -22.30 -34.40 -20.57
CA ARG A 478 -22.06 -34.19 -19.14
C ARG A 478 -22.87 -35.18 -18.31
N ASN A 479 -22.45 -35.47 -17.09
CA ASN A 479 -23.13 -36.44 -16.24
C ASN A 479 -23.70 -35.74 -15.01
N ARG A 480 -25.03 -35.77 -14.84
CA ARG A 480 -25.66 -35.36 -13.59
C ARG A 480 -25.57 -36.49 -12.58
N ILE A 481 -24.96 -36.22 -11.44
CA ILE A 481 -24.70 -37.21 -10.41
C ILE A 481 -25.42 -36.78 -9.14
N THR A 482 -26.15 -37.71 -8.52
CA THR A 482 -26.81 -37.52 -7.24
C THR A 482 -26.35 -38.61 -6.27
N PHE A 483 -26.04 -38.25 -5.03
CA PHE A 483 -25.85 -39.19 -3.93
C PHE A 483 -26.34 -38.57 -2.62
N SER A 484 -26.63 -39.41 -1.64
CA SER A 484 -27.11 -39.02 -0.32
C SER A 484 -26.01 -39.18 0.73
N ILE A 485 -25.94 -38.24 1.66
CA ILE A 485 -25.12 -38.34 2.87
C ILE A 485 -26.03 -38.45 4.11
N SER A 486 -25.64 -39.29 5.07
CA SER A 486 -26.40 -39.50 6.31
C SER A 486 -26.00 -38.53 7.41
N ARG A 487 -26.94 -38.09 8.26
CA ARG A 487 -26.74 -37.19 9.42
C ARG A 487 -26.31 -35.77 9.05
N VAL A 488 -27.28 -34.87 8.94
CA VAL A 488 -27.01 -33.49 8.54
C VAL A 488 -27.64 -32.50 9.51
N TYR A 489 -26.85 -31.51 9.91
CA TYR A 489 -27.29 -30.38 10.72
C TYR A 489 -27.89 -29.32 9.78
N LYS A 490 -29.21 -29.38 9.55
CA LYS A 490 -29.93 -28.45 8.68
C LYS A 490 -29.61 -26.98 8.97
N SER A 491 -29.55 -26.61 10.25
CA SER A 491 -29.20 -25.26 10.70
C SER A 491 -27.77 -24.84 10.32
N LEU A 492 -26.82 -25.78 10.28
CA LEU A 492 -25.45 -25.50 9.87
C LEU A 492 -25.36 -25.29 8.35
N LEU A 493 -26.11 -26.07 7.56
CA LEU A 493 -26.15 -25.89 6.11
C LEU A 493 -26.78 -24.56 5.71
N GLU A 494 -27.91 -24.20 6.31
CA GLU A 494 -28.60 -22.93 6.03
C GLU A 494 -27.73 -21.71 6.40
N SER A 495 -26.91 -21.83 7.44
CA SER A 495 -26.02 -20.75 7.89
C SER A 495 -24.71 -20.66 7.08
N PHE A 496 -24.31 -21.74 6.39
CA PHE A 496 -22.99 -21.84 5.73
C PHE A 496 -23.08 -22.46 4.33
N GLU A 497 -24.14 -22.16 3.57
CA GLU A 497 -24.43 -22.77 2.27
C GLU A 497 -23.25 -22.67 1.28
N ALA A 498 -22.64 -21.48 1.15
CA ALA A 498 -21.53 -21.26 0.23
C ALA A 498 -20.31 -22.13 0.60
N ARG A 499 -19.93 -22.15 1.88
CA ARG A 499 -18.83 -22.98 2.39
C ARG A 499 -19.12 -24.47 2.22
N PHE A 500 -20.37 -24.88 2.40
CA PHE A 500 -20.80 -26.26 2.15
C PHE A 500 -20.60 -26.64 0.68
N LYS A 501 -21.13 -25.83 -0.27
CA LYS A 501 -20.96 -26.08 -1.71
C LYS A 501 -19.51 -26.12 -2.14
N TYR A 502 -18.68 -25.19 -1.64
CA TYR A 502 -17.24 -25.18 -1.86
C TYR A 502 -16.59 -26.49 -1.36
N THR A 503 -16.90 -26.89 -0.13
CA THR A 503 -16.37 -28.11 0.48
C THR A 503 -16.75 -29.35 -0.31
N VAL A 504 -18.01 -29.45 -0.75
CA VAL A 504 -18.48 -30.54 -1.60
C VAL A 504 -17.69 -30.60 -2.90
N ARG A 505 -17.51 -29.46 -3.56
CA ARG A 505 -16.73 -29.33 -4.80
C ARG A 505 -15.29 -29.83 -4.63
N GLN A 506 -14.60 -29.34 -3.59
CA GLN A 506 -13.20 -29.71 -3.34
C GLN A 506 -13.04 -31.18 -3.00
N ASN A 507 -13.95 -31.76 -2.20
CA ASN A 507 -13.89 -33.18 -1.84
C ASN A 507 -14.12 -34.08 -3.06
N ILE A 508 -15.12 -33.78 -3.90
CA ILE A 508 -15.36 -34.52 -5.14
C ILE A 508 -14.13 -34.41 -6.06
N ALA A 509 -13.63 -33.18 -6.26
CA ALA A 509 -12.50 -32.94 -7.13
C ALA A 509 -11.23 -33.66 -6.67
N SER A 510 -10.95 -33.66 -5.37
CA SER A 510 -9.79 -34.31 -4.76
C SER A 510 -9.87 -35.83 -4.81
N ALA A 511 -11.07 -36.40 -4.59
CA ALA A 511 -11.27 -37.85 -4.57
C ALA A 511 -10.91 -38.54 -5.88
N ILE A 512 -10.98 -37.81 -7.00
CA ILE A 512 -10.68 -38.32 -8.34
C ILE A 512 -9.70 -37.44 -9.14
N SER A 513 -8.97 -36.54 -8.45
CA SER A 513 -7.90 -35.71 -9.02
C SER A 513 -8.29 -34.90 -10.27
N LEU A 514 -9.44 -34.21 -10.25
CA LEU A 514 -9.90 -33.32 -11.34
C LEU A 514 -9.89 -31.84 -10.95
N SER A 515 -9.95 -30.92 -11.93
CA SER A 515 -10.16 -29.49 -11.68
C SER A 515 -11.51 -29.27 -10.97
N PRO A 516 -11.53 -28.56 -9.80
CA PRO A 516 -12.77 -28.24 -9.11
C PRO A 516 -13.84 -27.57 -9.98
N LEU A 517 -13.42 -26.85 -11.03
CA LEU A 517 -14.32 -26.18 -11.98
C LEU A 517 -15.21 -27.14 -12.78
N ARG A 518 -14.84 -28.43 -12.88
CA ARG A 518 -15.65 -29.45 -13.56
C ARG A 518 -16.80 -30.01 -12.72
N VAL A 519 -16.89 -29.62 -11.45
CA VAL A 519 -17.99 -29.98 -10.56
C VAL A 519 -18.90 -28.76 -10.44
N ALA A 520 -19.86 -28.68 -11.35
CA ALA A 520 -20.74 -27.54 -11.53
C ALA A 520 -22.16 -27.81 -10.99
N ASN A 521 -22.94 -26.73 -10.89
CA ASN A 521 -24.37 -26.79 -10.54
C ASN A 521 -24.68 -27.66 -9.29
N ILE A 522 -23.89 -27.50 -8.23
CA ILE A 522 -24.13 -28.21 -6.96
C ILE A 522 -25.44 -27.69 -6.35
N GLN A 523 -26.37 -28.61 -6.17
CA GLN A 523 -27.65 -28.43 -5.50
C GLN A 523 -27.76 -29.45 -4.37
N TYR A 524 -28.56 -29.14 -3.36
CA TYR A 524 -28.85 -30.10 -2.31
C TYR A 524 -30.32 -30.06 -1.91
N THR A 525 -30.82 -31.18 -1.41
CA THR A 525 -32.17 -31.30 -0.86
C THR A 525 -32.09 -31.99 0.49
N VAL A 526 -32.53 -31.28 1.52
CA VAL A 526 -32.56 -31.80 2.90
C VAL A 526 -33.78 -32.70 3.05
N GLN A 527 -33.54 -33.97 3.42
CA GLN A 527 -34.58 -34.90 3.87
C GLN A 527 -34.55 -35.03 5.40
N ASP A 528 -35.45 -35.83 5.97
CA ASP A 528 -35.59 -35.99 7.43
C ASP A 528 -34.33 -36.54 8.11
N THR A 529 -33.56 -37.40 7.42
CA THR A 529 -32.37 -38.07 7.98
C THR A 529 -31.15 -38.08 7.06
N SER A 530 -31.32 -37.59 5.83
CA SER A 530 -30.31 -37.58 4.78
C SER A 530 -30.30 -36.24 4.03
N LEU A 531 -29.22 -36.00 3.31
CA LEU A 531 -29.10 -34.87 2.40
C LEU A 531 -28.71 -35.41 1.04
N ASP A 532 -29.56 -35.14 0.04
CA ASP A 532 -29.25 -35.45 -1.34
C ASP A 532 -28.42 -34.32 -1.92
N ILE A 533 -27.25 -34.65 -2.46
CA ILE A 533 -26.38 -33.74 -3.17
C ILE A 533 -26.46 -34.11 -4.63
N THR A 534 -26.80 -33.14 -5.49
CA THR A 534 -26.84 -33.27 -6.94
C THR A 534 -25.87 -32.29 -7.56
N PHE A 535 -25.10 -32.71 -8.56
CA PHE A 535 -24.19 -31.84 -9.29
C PHE A 535 -24.00 -32.33 -10.72
N ASP A 536 -23.48 -31.46 -11.58
CA ASP A 536 -23.15 -31.78 -12.97
C ASP A 536 -21.63 -31.95 -13.09
N LEU A 537 -21.19 -33.13 -13.50
CA LEU A 537 -19.81 -33.43 -13.84
C LEU A 537 -19.57 -33.09 -15.31
N LEU A 538 -18.71 -32.11 -15.54
CA LEU A 538 -18.40 -31.55 -16.84
C LEU A 538 -17.26 -32.33 -17.53
N PRO A 539 -17.24 -32.40 -18.87
CA PRO A 539 -16.16 -33.03 -19.62
C PRO A 539 -14.87 -32.19 -19.55
N VAL A 540 -13.73 -32.79 -19.91
CA VAL A 540 -12.46 -32.05 -20.03
C VAL A 540 -12.54 -31.07 -21.21
N PRO A 541 -12.23 -29.79 -21.03
CA PRO A 541 -12.01 -28.86 -22.13
C PRO A 541 -10.82 -29.35 -22.96
N ARG A 542 -11.02 -29.65 -24.25
CA ARG A 542 -9.93 -30.08 -25.14
C ARG A 542 -9.13 -28.88 -25.67
N MET A 543 -8.63 -28.05 -24.77
CA MET A 543 -7.86 -26.85 -25.10
C MET A 543 -6.39 -27.06 -24.73
N HIS A 544 -5.48 -26.82 -25.68
CA HIS A 544 -4.05 -27.02 -25.47
C HIS A 544 -3.33 -25.67 -25.44
N SER A 545 -3.39 -24.97 -24.31
CA SER A 545 -2.43 -23.90 -24.03
C SER A 545 -1.15 -24.48 -23.42
N ARG A 546 -0.02 -23.81 -23.62
CA ARG A 546 1.24 -24.18 -23.00
C ARG A 546 1.33 -23.54 -21.62
N VAL A 547 0.70 -24.17 -20.63
CA VAL A 547 0.86 -23.81 -19.21
C VAL A 547 1.98 -24.62 -18.56
N ASP A 548 2.62 -24.05 -17.54
CA ASP A 548 3.67 -24.75 -16.77
C ASP A 548 3.08 -25.94 -16.03
N SER A 549 3.55 -27.16 -16.33
CA SER A 549 3.12 -28.39 -15.65
C SER A 549 1.58 -28.58 -15.66
N PRO A 550 0.94 -28.74 -16.83
CA PRO A 550 -0.51 -28.91 -16.92
C PRO A 550 -0.95 -30.16 -16.14
N ARG A 551 -2.09 -30.07 -15.46
CA ARG A 551 -2.73 -31.22 -14.85
C ARG A 551 -3.31 -32.10 -15.95
N GLU A 552 -2.91 -33.36 -15.98
CA GLU A 552 -3.58 -34.35 -16.82
C GLU A 552 -4.96 -34.64 -16.24
N GLU A 553 -6.00 -34.45 -17.04
CA GLU A 553 -7.38 -34.64 -16.61
C GLU A 553 -8.03 -35.88 -17.22
N LEU A 554 -8.84 -36.55 -16.40
CA LEU A 554 -9.63 -37.71 -16.81
C LEU A 554 -10.80 -37.28 -17.68
N ASP A 555 -11.03 -37.98 -18.79
CA ASP A 555 -12.25 -37.84 -19.58
C ASP A 555 -13.51 -38.11 -18.74
N LEU A 556 -14.67 -37.69 -19.25
CA LEU A 556 -15.93 -37.73 -18.52
C LEU A 556 -16.30 -39.14 -18.04
N ASP A 557 -16.11 -40.16 -18.88
CA ASP A 557 -16.52 -41.53 -18.57
C ASP A 557 -15.61 -42.13 -17.49
N ASN A 558 -14.29 -41.96 -17.65
CA ASN A 558 -13.31 -42.42 -16.68
C ASN A 558 -13.44 -41.69 -15.33
N ALA A 559 -13.66 -40.37 -15.35
CA ALA A 559 -13.92 -39.59 -14.14
C ALA A 559 -15.19 -40.07 -13.41
N THR A 560 -16.25 -40.36 -14.16
CA THR A 560 -17.51 -40.88 -13.60
C THR A 560 -17.33 -42.25 -12.97
N GLN A 561 -16.63 -43.16 -13.66
CA GLN A 561 -16.36 -44.51 -13.14
C GLN A 561 -15.49 -44.48 -11.88
N LEU A 562 -14.44 -43.63 -11.87
CA LEU A 562 -13.60 -43.47 -10.69
C LEU A 562 -14.37 -42.87 -9.52
N LEU A 563 -15.29 -41.93 -9.76
CA LEU A 563 -16.12 -41.38 -8.70
C LEU A 563 -17.05 -42.44 -8.10
N MET A 564 -17.71 -43.21 -8.96
CA MET A 564 -18.55 -44.33 -8.54
C MET A 564 -17.75 -45.35 -7.71
N ALA A 565 -16.52 -45.66 -8.14
CA ALA A 565 -15.63 -46.54 -7.40
C ALA A 565 -15.19 -45.94 -6.06
N ALA A 566 -14.91 -44.63 -5.99
CA ALA A 566 -14.55 -43.95 -4.75
C ALA A 566 -15.69 -43.96 -3.73
N VAL A 567 -16.92 -43.70 -4.18
CA VAL A 567 -18.13 -43.78 -3.36
C VAL A 567 -18.39 -45.21 -2.90
N LYS A 568 -18.37 -46.20 -3.81
CA LYS A 568 -18.61 -47.63 -3.48
C LYS A 568 -17.62 -48.20 -2.47
N ASN A 569 -16.37 -47.73 -2.50
CA ASN A 569 -15.31 -48.20 -1.62
C ASN A 569 -15.20 -47.36 -0.31
N ASN A 570 -16.19 -46.52 0.01
CA ASN A 570 -16.19 -45.64 1.18
C ASN A 570 -14.95 -44.73 1.28
N LYS A 571 -14.38 -44.33 0.13
CA LYS A 571 -13.23 -43.43 0.05
C LYS A 571 -13.62 -41.95 -0.01
N MET A 572 -14.89 -41.66 -0.26
CA MET A 572 -15.44 -40.30 -0.17
C MET A 572 -15.90 -40.03 1.26
N VAL A 573 -15.20 -39.11 1.93
CA VAL A 573 -15.55 -38.59 3.23
C VAL A 573 -15.60 -37.07 3.12
N PHE A 574 -16.75 -36.47 3.42
CA PHE A 574 -16.87 -35.01 3.46
C PHE A 574 -16.37 -34.51 4.81
N GLU A 575 -15.38 -33.61 4.78
CA GLU A 575 -14.97 -32.84 5.96
C GLU A 575 -15.79 -31.56 6.04
N LEU A 576 -16.84 -31.52 6.86
CA LEU A 576 -17.59 -30.30 7.12
C LEU A 576 -16.98 -29.56 8.31
N GLN A 577 -16.39 -28.39 8.06
CA GLN A 577 -15.92 -27.48 9.10
C GLN A 577 -16.99 -26.43 9.42
N GLY A 578 -17.52 -26.46 10.65
CA GLY A 578 -18.41 -25.42 11.18
C GLY A 578 -17.68 -24.56 12.21
N GLY A 579 -17.02 -23.47 11.81
CA GLY A 579 -16.29 -22.59 12.75
C GLY A 579 -15.29 -23.34 13.65
N CYS A 580 -15.22 -22.99 14.95
CA CYS A 580 -14.34 -23.60 15.95
C CYS A 580 -14.67 -25.06 16.34
N SER A 581 -15.58 -25.74 15.61
CA SER A 581 -15.94 -27.13 15.91
C SER A 581 -15.08 -28.14 15.11
N MET A 582 -14.87 -29.32 15.71
CA MET A 582 -14.09 -30.41 15.11
C MET A 582 -14.65 -30.81 13.74
N PRO A 583 -13.79 -31.18 12.76
CA PRO A 583 -14.25 -31.64 11.46
C PRO A 583 -15.22 -32.82 11.59
N VAL A 584 -16.39 -32.69 10.98
CA VAL A 584 -17.37 -33.79 10.91
C VAL A 584 -17.12 -34.56 9.63
N TYR A 585 -16.74 -35.83 9.77
CA TYR A 585 -16.53 -36.75 8.67
C TYR A 585 -17.83 -37.50 8.36
N ILE A 586 -18.38 -37.29 7.17
CA ILE A 586 -19.63 -37.93 6.74
C ILE A 586 -19.37 -38.86 5.56
N ALA A 587 -19.74 -40.13 5.73
CA ALA A 587 -19.69 -41.13 4.67
C ALA A 587 -20.87 -40.98 3.71
N VAL A 588 -20.60 -41.25 2.43
CA VAL A 588 -21.63 -41.30 1.38
C VAL A 588 -22.36 -42.63 1.42
N ASP A 589 -23.69 -42.61 1.29
CA ASP A 589 -24.44 -43.84 1.05
C ASP A 589 -24.19 -44.31 -0.38
N ALA A 590 -23.34 -45.32 -0.54
CA ALA A 590 -23.02 -45.87 -1.85
C ALA A 590 -24.22 -46.40 -2.63
N THR A 591 -25.32 -46.77 -1.96
CA THR A 591 -26.53 -47.29 -2.62
C THR A 591 -27.42 -46.19 -3.19
N SER A 592 -27.22 -44.94 -2.77
CA SER A 592 -27.98 -43.78 -3.20
C SER A 592 -27.48 -43.16 -4.52
N MET A 593 -26.28 -43.54 -4.97
CA MET A 593 -25.63 -42.89 -6.11
C MET A 593 -26.37 -43.16 -7.42
N ARG A 594 -26.73 -42.09 -8.13
CA ARG A 594 -27.38 -42.12 -9.46
C ARG A 594 -26.60 -41.26 -10.43
N VAL A 595 -26.48 -41.73 -11.67
CA VAL A 595 -25.86 -40.98 -12.76
C VAL A 595 -26.84 -40.89 -13.92
N THR A 596 -27.07 -39.67 -14.38
CA THR A 596 -27.95 -39.35 -15.51
C THR A 596 -27.12 -38.61 -16.57
N PRO A 597 -26.84 -39.24 -17.72
CA PRO A 597 -26.18 -38.56 -18.84
C PRO A 597 -27.06 -37.42 -19.38
N LEU A 598 -26.43 -36.29 -19.68
CA LEU A 598 -27.04 -35.09 -20.26
C LEU A 598 -26.25 -34.68 -21.52
N GLY A 599 -26.91 -33.98 -22.44
CA GLY A 599 -26.23 -33.34 -23.59
C GLY A 599 -25.89 -34.27 -24.77
N GLN A 600 -26.46 -35.48 -24.85
CA GLN A 600 -26.37 -36.29 -26.09
C GLN A 600 -27.35 -35.75 -27.15
N PRO A 601 -26.93 -35.54 -28.41
CA PRO A 601 -27.88 -35.37 -29.50
C PRO A 601 -28.72 -36.63 -29.62
N SER A 602 -30.04 -36.47 -29.70
CA SER A 602 -30.99 -37.58 -29.76
C SER A 602 -30.80 -38.40 -31.05
N SER A 603 -29.92 -39.40 -31.03
CA SER A 603 -29.89 -40.45 -32.06
C SER A 603 -30.85 -41.57 -31.67
N ALA A 604 -32.14 -41.24 -31.53
CA ALA A 604 -33.21 -42.22 -31.40
C ALA A 604 -34.01 -42.28 -32.71
N ALA A 605 -33.34 -42.68 -33.78
CA ALA A 605 -33.96 -43.19 -34.99
C ALA A 605 -33.09 -44.31 -35.56
N SER A 606 -32.97 -45.41 -34.81
CA SER A 606 -32.51 -46.68 -35.37
C SER A 606 -33.62 -47.24 -36.25
N ALA A 607 -33.80 -46.66 -37.44
CA ALA A 607 -34.61 -47.25 -38.49
C ALA A 607 -33.84 -48.43 -39.09
N ARG A 608 -34.38 -49.61 -38.83
CA ARG A 608 -34.13 -50.91 -39.46
C ARG A 608 -33.81 -50.75 -40.95
N VAL A 609 -32.55 -50.95 -41.34
CA VAL A 609 -32.17 -51.13 -42.75
C VAL A 609 -32.44 -52.58 -43.11
N THR A 610 -33.61 -52.82 -43.71
CA THR A 610 -33.84 -54.02 -44.53
C THR A 610 -33.25 -53.79 -45.91
N SER A 611 -32.38 -54.72 -46.31
CA SER A 611 -31.80 -54.84 -47.64
C SER A 611 -32.85 -55.05 -48.74
N ALA A 612 -32.84 -54.19 -49.76
CA ALA A 612 -33.33 -54.54 -51.09
C ALA A 612 -32.58 -53.70 -52.13
N ALA A 613 -31.89 -54.40 -53.02
CA ALA A 613 -31.17 -53.84 -54.17
C ALA A 613 -32.13 -53.63 -55.35
N SER A 614 -31.94 -52.54 -56.12
CA SER A 614 -32.03 -52.56 -57.60
C SER A 614 -31.80 -51.17 -58.24
N ASN A 615 -30.81 -51.14 -59.14
CA ASN A 615 -30.76 -50.49 -60.46
C ASN A 615 -30.76 -48.95 -60.63
N LEU A 616 -29.57 -48.41 -60.95
CA LEU A 616 -29.13 -47.58 -62.13
C LEU A 616 -30.05 -46.47 -62.72
N PRO A 617 -29.54 -45.46 -63.49
CA PRO A 617 -28.17 -45.17 -63.94
C PRO A 617 -27.73 -43.68 -63.76
N PRO A 618 -26.50 -43.28 -64.19
CA PRO A 618 -25.87 -41.99 -63.88
C PRO A 618 -26.02 -40.94 -65.00
N THR A 619 -26.00 -39.66 -64.64
CA THR A 619 -25.66 -38.57 -65.58
C THR A 619 -24.84 -37.48 -64.89
N SER A 620 -23.73 -37.15 -65.55
CA SER A 620 -22.74 -36.14 -65.20
C SER A 620 -23.11 -34.78 -65.86
N PRO A 621 -22.26 -33.73 -65.83
CA PRO A 621 -22.61 -32.41 -65.31
C PRO A 621 -22.79 -31.35 -66.41
N THR A 622 -23.38 -30.19 -66.04
CA THR A 622 -23.41 -29.03 -66.93
C THR A 622 -23.04 -27.75 -66.19
N THR A 623 -21.91 -27.19 -66.60
CA THR A 623 -21.45 -25.80 -66.46
C THR A 623 -22.37 -24.82 -67.19
N ALA A 624 -22.59 -23.63 -66.62
CA ALA A 624 -22.35 -22.29 -67.22
C ALA A 624 -23.17 -21.21 -66.48
N THR A 625 -22.63 -20.16 -65.85
CA THR A 625 -21.89 -18.95 -66.31
C THR A 625 -22.79 -17.70 -66.27
N ALA A 626 -22.32 -16.71 -65.47
CA ALA A 626 -22.32 -15.25 -65.65
C ALA A 626 -23.60 -14.43 -65.88
N ALA A 627 -23.73 -13.35 -65.09
CA ALA A 627 -23.75 -11.94 -65.54
C ALA A 627 -24.07 -11.04 -64.33
N THR A 628 -23.11 -10.34 -63.70
CA THR A 628 -22.50 -9.03 -64.05
C THR A 628 -23.32 -7.79 -63.71
N GLY A 629 -22.66 -6.88 -62.99
CA GLY A 629 -22.84 -5.42 -63.09
C GLY A 629 -22.99 -4.74 -61.72
N ASN A 630 -22.24 -3.68 -61.38
CA ASN A 630 -21.12 -3.00 -62.01
C ASN A 630 -20.51 -1.98 -61.02
N SER A 631 -19.20 -1.72 -61.14
CA SER A 631 -18.45 -0.44 -61.04
C SER A 631 -18.77 0.58 -59.91
N SER A 632 -17.82 1.30 -59.28
CA SER A 632 -16.54 1.89 -59.75
C SER A 632 -15.72 2.30 -58.49
N HIS A 633 -14.42 1.98 -58.35
CA HIS A 633 -13.20 2.57 -58.95
C HIS A 633 -12.81 3.97 -58.44
N GLU A 634 -11.65 4.03 -57.76
CA GLU A 634 -10.51 4.99 -57.85
C GLU A 634 -9.61 4.73 -56.60
N ASP A 635 -8.56 3.89 -56.66
CA ASP A 635 -7.18 4.10 -57.18
C ASP A 635 -6.46 5.34 -56.62
N LEU A 636 -5.34 5.11 -55.90
CA LEU A 636 -3.97 5.47 -56.35
C LEU A 636 -2.92 5.30 -55.21
N CYS A 637 -1.94 4.42 -55.49
CA CYS A 637 -0.47 4.56 -55.34
C CYS A 637 0.15 5.01 -53.99
N ALA A 638 1.30 4.53 -53.52
CA ALA A 638 2.34 3.62 -54.03
C ALA A 638 3.31 3.28 -52.87
N GLN A 639 3.95 2.10 -52.94
CA GLN A 639 5.28 1.89 -52.34
C GLN A 639 6.38 2.26 -53.35
N PRO A 640 7.60 2.58 -52.89
CA PRO A 640 8.69 1.62 -53.12
C PRO A 640 9.85 1.64 -52.10
N GLY A 641 10.63 0.55 -52.04
CA GLY A 641 12.08 0.66 -51.78
C GLY A 641 12.78 -0.46 -51.01
N HIS A 642 13.42 -1.39 -51.74
CA HIS A 642 14.58 -2.22 -51.35
C HIS A 642 15.74 -1.36 -50.76
N ASP A 643 16.70 -1.81 -49.92
CA ASP A 643 17.58 -3.00 -49.95
C ASP A 643 18.37 -3.12 -48.61
N PRO A 644 19.11 -4.21 -48.32
CA PRO A 644 19.59 -4.61 -46.99
C PRO A 644 21.06 -4.24 -46.70
N THR A 645 21.44 -4.20 -45.42
CA THR A 645 22.85 -4.33 -45.01
C THR A 645 23.03 -5.29 -43.83
N TYR A 646 23.93 -6.24 -44.06
CA TYR A 646 24.52 -7.18 -43.11
C TYR A 646 25.31 -6.47 -42.01
N SER A 647 25.24 -6.97 -40.78
CA SER A 647 26.47 -7.23 -40.01
C SER A 647 26.23 -8.36 -39.00
N ALA A 648 27.02 -9.42 -39.17
CA ALA A 648 27.11 -10.56 -38.29
C ALA A 648 27.98 -10.19 -37.08
N GLY A 649 27.48 -10.45 -35.87
CA GLY A 649 28.23 -10.39 -34.62
C GLY A 649 28.33 -11.78 -34.01
N GLU A 650 29.57 -12.23 -33.84
CA GLU A 650 29.98 -13.59 -33.49
C GLU A 650 29.48 -14.07 -32.12
N CYS A 651 28.93 -15.29 -32.11
CA CYS A 651 28.74 -16.08 -30.90
C CYS A 651 30.07 -16.72 -30.47
N THR A 652 30.57 -16.36 -29.29
CA THR A 652 31.64 -17.09 -28.60
C THR A 652 31.04 -18.01 -27.51
N PRO A 653 31.37 -19.32 -27.49
CA PRO A 653 30.88 -20.24 -26.48
C PRO A 653 31.80 -20.24 -25.25
N MET A 654 31.25 -20.01 -24.06
CA MET A 654 31.97 -20.29 -22.81
C MET A 654 31.90 -21.78 -22.46
N ARG A 655 33.09 -22.32 -22.15
CA ARG A 655 33.40 -23.69 -21.74
C ARG A 655 32.66 -24.15 -20.47
N PRO A 656 32.40 -25.46 -20.35
CA PRO A 656 31.92 -26.09 -19.12
C PRO A 656 33.07 -26.46 -18.17
N LEU A 657 32.80 -26.45 -16.87
CA LEU A 657 33.63 -27.06 -15.81
C LEU A 657 32.72 -27.89 -14.86
N PRO A 658 33.28 -28.87 -14.13
CA PRO A 658 32.88 -30.29 -14.21
C PRO A 658 32.01 -30.81 -13.03
N PRO A 659 31.52 -32.07 -13.09
CA PRO A 659 30.69 -32.68 -12.06
C PRO A 659 31.49 -33.46 -10.98
N ASP A 660 30.75 -33.98 -10.00
CA ASP A 660 31.12 -34.83 -8.83
C ASP A 660 31.28 -34.04 -7.51
N VAL A 661 30.69 -34.40 -6.36
CA VAL A 661 30.67 -35.72 -5.70
C VAL A 661 29.47 -35.85 -4.70
N THR A 662 28.73 -36.96 -4.85
CA THR A 662 27.93 -37.79 -3.91
C THR A 662 27.23 -37.25 -2.65
N ALA A 663 25.92 -37.53 -2.63
CA ALA A 663 25.05 -38.06 -1.57
C ALA A 663 25.61 -38.30 -0.14
N SER A 664 24.87 -37.85 0.89
CA SER A 664 24.30 -38.76 1.91
C SER A 664 23.44 -38.05 2.98
N ARG A 665 22.40 -38.79 3.42
CA ARG A 665 21.64 -38.75 4.70
C ARG A 665 20.42 -37.83 4.85
N LEU A 666 19.29 -38.47 4.56
CA LEU A 666 17.99 -38.38 5.24
C LEU A 666 18.10 -38.38 6.78
N LEU A 667 17.35 -37.49 7.44
CA LEU A 667 16.47 -37.73 8.60
C LEU A 667 15.60 -36.46 8.86
N PRO A 668 14.40 -36.59 9.47
CA PRO A 668 13.25 -35.71 9.24
C PRO A 668 13.19 -34.50 10.18
N SER A 669 12.55 -33.44 9.67
CA SER A 669 12.17 -32.24 10.39
C SER A 669 11.10 -32.53 11.45
N VAL A 670 11.37 -32.04 12.65
CA VAL A 670 10.46 -31.99 13.79
C VAL A 670 9.47 -30.84 13.56
N CYS A 671 8.18 -31.13 13.42
CA CYS A 671 7.11 -30.13 13.50
C CYS A 671 6.94 -29.68 14.96
N PRO A 672 6.93 -28.37 15.28
CA PRO A 672 6.47 -27.92 16.58
C PRO A 672 4.93 -27.98 16.60
N SER A 673 4.40 -28.83 17.47
CA SER A 673 2.97 -28.92 17.77
C SER A 673 2.52 -27.65 18.51
N VAL A 674 1.82 -26.76 17.81
CA VAL A 674 1.05 -25.68 18.45
C VAL A 674 -0.36 -26.21 18.70
N ARG A 675 -0.71 -26.41 19.98
CA ARG A 675 -2.08 -26.74 20.41
C ARG A 675 -2.92 -25.46 20.33
N PRO A 676 -4.17 -25.49 19.83
CA PRO A 676 -5.08 -24.37 19.98
C PRO A 676 -5.60 -24.31 21.43
N PHE A 677 -5.43 -23.15 22.06
CA PHE A 677 -6.08 -22.78 23.31
C PHE A 677 -7.52 -22.38 23.00
N CYS A 678 -8.50 -23.20 23.42
CA CYS A 678 -9.89 -22.75 23.52
C CYS A 678 -10.07 -22.06 24.87
N SER A 679 -10.21 -20.73 24.85
CA SER A 679 -10.65 -19.95 26.00
C SER A 679 -12.15 -20.17 26.22
N VAL A 680 -12.51 -20.84 27.31
CA VAL A 680 -13.85 -20.76 27.88
C VAL A 680 -13.89 -19.46 28.69
N LEU A 681 -14.79 -18.56 28.35
CA LEU A 681 -15.18 -17.41 29.18
C LEU A 681 -16.65 -17.56 29.58
N PRO A 682 -17.03 -16.99 30.74
CA PRO A 682 -17.97 -17.57 31.70
C PRO A 682 -19.45 -17.50 31.32
#